data_AF-A0A3S0CXA1-F1
#
_entry.id   AF-A0A3S0CXA1-F1
#
_cell.length_a   1.000
_cell.length_b   1.000
_cell.length_c   1.000
_cell.angle_alpha   90.00
_cell.angle_beta   90.00
_cell.angle_gamma   90.00
#
_symmetry.space_group_name_H-M   'P 1'
#
loop_
_entity.id
_entity.type
_entity.pdbx_description
1 polymer ?
#
loop_
_entity_poly.entity_id
_entity_poly.type
_entity_poly.pdbx_seq_one_letter_code
_entity_poly.pdbx_strand_id
1 'polypeptide(L)'
;MPPEFEIPKATADKHDSDSVLETFGKSLINSAIQNPINSLSQIGSEVSGLKLPELHYFDPYVSSDGTAKFAQQAGNVVGMLVPFMVAHKAVGFGASKLNIEFTGSMLSRTGEQAATGALMGFALTPSDDGFSGRLKNGLVDAGTFGVMGAASSKLASSFASTGELPLASRIMRSSLFGIGSGIPGGFTNAELNSIVHKGKLASGTELRDDIASFALLGAAFGGIEAFGKKSEIASPSEMRARFPRYSEQQLDIGRTAVRNELAQVKASAEDGRSISVWDKFNDSNLSDAQKERVLNALAAVRENHVSTRQRDGSIDPDQEKNWIHTQGEFGRNIDSAQRMGLTPEQTEDSLIGSMFSDAVKHKSNFMVHHRDGREGALAFLSFMKEQGLSPERVNGIGNMILEHQIGPPGFMRMIYANNIAADLNLTRGNELSAVSEKPAGQRSASEQAELERLQRLSNEYDSRASQLASFNGSGAEWAQLATRQAFGRFVSDEEAAAITSLGEKIAKPLDQRVVDTAYGGKAVELTDLERSLLQRTGNDNWYVPHESTPWYAASRSLINADSIDNYATPGGFSKLVGMNGPETDIFFRDKTMNESLASPRRSFGFAYDIMTPEGKALADAELAKTDQAIERARERTEQWLREELKVPAGEPLPDIPFWNSELAYPDRGPLENEWWKLHKISERTPEQQQRWSELRYVGLTPEQVDQFLFAKRIREQMVDELRREQRVDGSLPPDYLPVMRRPPLPSVQ
;
A
#
# COMPACT_ATOMS: atom_id res chain seq x y z
N MET A 1 65.57 -50.39 10.40
CA MET A 1 64.15 -50.47 10.03
C MET A 1 63.39 -49.48 10.88
N PRO A 2 62.94 -48.35 10.32
CA PRO A 2 62.13 -47.37 11.02
C PRO A 2 60.63 -47.71 10.94
N PRO A 3 59.79 -47.17 11.84
CA PRO A 3 58.40 -47.60 12.02
C PRO A 3 57.47 -47.03 10.94
N GLU A 4 56.45 -47.82 10.60
CA GLU A 4 55.32 -47.42 9.78
C GLU A 4 54.56 -46.25 10.45
N PHE A 5 54.46 -45.14 9.71
CA PHE A 5 53.52 -44.06 9.98
C PHE A 5 52.17 -44.47 9.39
N GLU A 6 51.18 -44.76 10.24
CA GLU A 6 49.79 -44.84 9.83
C GLU A 6 49.30 -43.42 9.47
N ILE A 7 48.94 -43.23 8.19
CA ILE A 7 48.20 -42.05 7.73
C ILE A 7 46.74 -42.24 8.19
N PRO A 8 46.16 -41.33 9.00
CA PRO A 8 44.75 -41.40 9.35
C PRO A 8 43.90 -41.32 8.07
N LYS A 9 42.95 -42.25 7.90
CA LYS A 9 41.89 -42.11 6.90
C LYS A 9 41.15 -40.80 7.16
N ALA A 10 41.15 -39.91 6.18
CA ALA A 10 40.31 -38.71 6.18
C ALA A 10 38.85 -39.13 6.38
N THR A 11 38.31 -38.80 7.55
CA THR A 11 36.87 -38.77 7.79
C THR A 11 36.30 -37.59 7.01
N ALA A 12 35.17 -37.79 6.33
CA ALA A 12 34.46 -36.77 5.57
C ALA A 12 34.31 -35.46 6.36
N ASP A 13 34.93 -34.39 5.86
CA ASP A 13 34.79 -33.05 6.40
C ASP A 13 33.34 -32.58 6.26
N LYS A 14 32.77 -32.12 7.37
CA LYS A 14 31.52 -31.36 7.41
C LYS A 14 31.80 -29.98 6.81
N HIS A 15 31.35 -29.75 5.58
CA HIS A 15 31.13 -28.41 5.05
C HIS A 15 29.95 -27.75 5.79
N ASP A 16 30.21 -27.10 6.92
CA ASP A 16 29.25 -26.25 7.62
C ASP A 16 29.94 -24.89 7.89
N SER A 17 29.74 -23.92 6.98
CA SER A 17 29.70 -22.46 7.25
C SER A 17 29.83 -21.58 5.99
N ASP A 18 29.16 -21.91 4.89
CA ASP A 18 29.00 -20.93 3.81
C ASP A 18 28.15 -19.76 4.31
N SER A 19 28.61 -18.53 4.11
CA SER A 19 27.84 -17.33 4.50
C SER A 19 26.59 -17.18 3.64
N VAL A 20 25.57 -16.48 4.14
CA VAL A 20 24.32 -16.18 3.41
C VAL A 20 24.59 -15.46 2.08
N LEU A 21 25.56 -14.54 2.07
CA LEU A 21 25.97 -13.78 0.88
C LEU A 21 26.70 -14.68 -0.14
N GLU A 22 27.54 -15.59 0.35
CA GLU A 22 28.22 -16.58 -0.50
C GLU A 22 27.24 -17.60 -1.08
N THR A 23 26.26 -18.04 -0.28
CA THR A 23 25.17 -18.91 -0.73
C THR A 23 24.32 -18.24 -1.81
N PHE A 24 23.99 -16.95 -1.63
CA PHE A 24 23.30 -16.13 -2.64
C PHE A 24 24.14 -15.93 -3.90
N GLY A 25 25.43 -15.59 -3.77
CA GLY A 25 26.33 -15.37 -4.91
C GLY A 25 26.55 -16.65 -5.73
N LYS A 26 26.78 -17.78 -5.04
CA LYS A 26 26.90 -19.10 -5.66
C LYS A 26 25.60 -19.47 -6.37
N SER A 27 24.43 -19.27 -5.75
CA SER A 27 23.13 -19.61 -6.36
C SER A 27 22.76 -18.68 -7.52
N LEU A 28 23.13 -17.41 -7.47
CA LEU A 28 22.99 -16.44 -8.56
C LEU A 28 23.83 -16.80 -9.76
N ILE A 29 25.14 -17.05 -9.58
CA ILE A 29 26.02 -17.44 -10.69
C ILE A 29 25.60 -18.81 -11.24
N ASN A 30 25.20 -19.72 -10.34
CA ASN A 30 24.70 -21.02 -10.74
C ASN A 30 23.45 -20.87 -11.64
N SER A 31 22.47 -20.06 -11.24
CA SER A 31 21.22 -19.90 -12.00
C SER A 31 21.34 -18.99 -13.24
N ALA A 32 22.22 -17.99 -13.21
CA ALA A 32 22.40 -17.05 -14.33
C ALA A 32 23.28 -17.60 -15.45
N ILE A 33 24.26 -18.45 -15.12
CA ILE A 33 25.35 -18.82 -16.03
C ILE A 33 25.53 -20.35 -16.09
N GLN A 34 25.77 -21.01 -14.95
CA GLN A 34 26.10 -22.44 -14.93
C GLN A 34 24.94 -23.31 -15.42
N ASN A 35 23.74 -23.10 -14.89
CA ASN A 35 22.53 -23.85 -15.23
C ASN A 35 22.14 -23.69 -16.72
N PRO A 36 22.06 -22.48 -17.30
CA PRO A 36 21.81 -22.34 -18.72
C PRO A 36 22.84 -23.05 -19.61
N ILE A 37 24.13 -22.95 -19.28
CA ILE A 37 25.21 -23.59 -20.06
C ILE A 37 25.16 -25.11 -19.93
N ASN A 38 24.95 -25.63 -18.72
CA ASN A 38 24.84 -27.07 -18.47
C ASN A 38 23.60 -27.65 -19.13
N SER A 39 22.49 -26.92 -19.09
CA SER A 39 21.26 -27.27 -19.78
C SER A 39 21.47 -27.41 -21.29
N LEU A 40 22.13 -26.42 -21.92
CA LEU A 40 22.45 -26.47 -23.35
C LEU A 40 23.47 -27.58 -23.70
N SER A 41 24.44 -27.83 -22.81
CA SER A 41 25.44 -28.90 -22.98
C SER A 41 24.81 -30.30 -22.85
N GLN A 42 23.85 -30.47 -21.94
CA GLN A 42 23.04 -31.68 -21.80
C GLN A 42 22.16 -31.90 -23.03
N ILE A 43 21.49 -30.87 -23.57
CA ILE A 43 20.74 -30.95 -24.83
C ILE A 43 21.66 -31.36 -25.98
N GLY A 44 22.83 -30.72 -26.10
CA GLY A 44 23.82 -31.07 -27.12
C GLY A 44 24.33 -32.51 -26.97
N SER A 45 24.44 -33.01 -25.74
CA SER A 45 24.86 -34.39 -25.47
C SER A 45 23.79 -35.42 -25.83
N GLU A 46 22.53 -35.13 -25.52
CA GLU A 46 21.37 -35.97 -25.88
C GLU A 46 21.17 -36.02 -27.40
N VAL A 47 21.36 -34.90 -28.11
CA VAL A 47 21.17 -34.81 -29.56
C VAL A 47 22.34 -35.42 -30.34
N SER A 48 23.58 -35.25 -29.88
CA SER A 48 24.77 -35.74 -30.59
C SER A 48 25.22 -37.15 -30.18
N GLY A 49 24.70 -37.68 -29.07
CA GLY A 49 25.16 -38.94 -28.47
C GLY A 49 26.56 -38.88 -27.86
N LEU A 50 27.18 -37.69 -27.81
CA LEU A 50 28.51 -37.45 -27.25
C LEU A 50 28.38 -36.64 -25.96
N LYS A 51 29.00 -37.10 -24.86
CA LYS A 51 28.96 -36.38 -23.58
C LYS A 51 29.77 -35.09 -23.67
N LEU A 52 29.10 -33.95 -23.78
CA LEU A 52 29.71 -32.63 -23.73
C LEU A 52 30.06 -32.27 -22.27
N PRO A 53 31.14 -31.51 -22.04
CA PRO A 53 31.56 -31.13 -20.69
C PRO A 53 30.53 -30.20 -20.05
N GLU A 54 30.19 -30.48 -18.79
CA GLU A 54 29.37 -29.61 -17.94
C GLU A 54 30.27 -28.64 -17.17
N LEU A 55 29.77 -27.43 -16.97
CA LEU A 55 30.38 -26.36 -16.20
C LEU A 55 30.09 -26.60 -14.72
N HIS A 56 31.11 -26.76 -13.89
CA HIS A 56 30.97 -26.92 -12.44
C HIS A 56 31.81 -25.84 -11.75
N TYR A 57 31.31 -24.60 -11.71
CA TYR A 57 31.92 -23.55 -10.89
C TYR A 57 31.60 -23.77 -9.41
N PHE A 58 30.40 -24.24 -9.10
CA PHE A 58 29.96 -24.58 -7.75
C PHE A 58 29.19 -25.91 -7.75
N ASP A 59 29.41 -26.72 -6.72
CA ASP A 59 28.63 -27.94 -6.49
C ASP A 59 27.21 -27.59 -6.02
N PRO A 60 26.18 -28.35 -6.44
CA PRO A 60 24.81 -28.14 -5.99
C PRO A 60 24.70 -28.42 -4.49
N TYR A 61 24.79 -27.37 -3.69
CA TYR A 61 24.63 -27.41 -2.25
C TYR A 61 23.15 -27.26 -1.90
N VAL A 62 22.58 -28.20 -1.14
CA VAL A 62 21.24 -28.07 -0.56
C VAL A 62 21.42 -27.84 0.93
N SER A 63 21.35 -26.58 1.36
CA SER A 63 21.47 -26.27 2.78
C SER A 63 20.28 -26.86 3.54
N SER A 64 20.50 -27.42 4.73
CA SER A 64 19.42 -27.77 5.66
C SER A 64 18.94 -26.57 6.48
N ASP A 65 19.73 -25.50 6.52
CA ASP A 65 19.43 -24.25 7.24
C ASP A 65 18.43 -23.36 6.47
N GLY A 66 17.44 -22.83 7.18
CA GLY A 66 16.34 -22.05 6.58
C GLY A 66 16.81 -20.73 5.93
N THR A 67 17.80 -20.07 6.53
CA THR A 67 18.32 -18.79 6.02
C THR A 67 19.20 -18.98 4.78
N ALA A 68 20.05 -20.00 4.77
CA ALA A 68 20.82 -20.37 3.59
C ALA A 68 19.92 -20.89 2.45
N LYS A 69 18.84 -21.63 2.75
CA LYS A 69 17.82 -22.01 1.74
C LYS A 69 17.16 -20.78 1.11
N PHE A 70 16.81 -19.78 1.91
CA PHE A 70 16.23 -18.54 1.40
C PHE A 70 17.23 -17.75 0.55
N ALA A 71 18.48 -17.57 0.99
CA ALA A 71 19.53 -16.91 0.21
C ALA A 71 19.79 -17.63 -1.13
N GLN A 72 19.80 -18.96 -1.08
CA GLN A 72 19.91 -19.80 -2.26
C GLN A 72 18.73 -19.55 -3.22
N GLN A 73 17.49 -19.57 -2.71
CA GLN A 73 16.28 -19.28 -3.49
C GLN A 73 16.28 -17.87 -4.09
N ALA A 74 16.65 -16.85 -3.30
CA ALA A 74 16.72 -15.47 -3.76
C ALA A 74 17.78 -15.27 -4.85
N GLY A 75 18.98 -15.83 -4.68
CA GLY A 75 20.02 -15.76 -5.71
C GLY A 75 19.62 -16.54 -6.97
N ASN A 76 18.93 -17.68 -6.82
CA ASN A 76 18.37 -18.40 -7.97
C ASN A 76 17.34 -17.55 -8.75
N VAL A 77 16.40 -16.91 -8.05
CA VAL A 77 15.36 -16.05 -8.66
C VAL A 77 15.99 -14.86 -9.39
N VAL A 78 16.96 -14.17 -8.78
CA VAL A 78 17.67 -13.06 -9.42
C VAL A 78 18.51 -13.55 -10.60
N GLY A 79 19.19 -14.68 -10.44
CA GLY A 79 19.98 -15.30 -11.51
C GLY A 79 19.14 -15.67 -12.73
N MET A 80 17.89 -16.09 -12.54
CA MET A 80 16.94 -16.45 -13.61
C MET A 80 16.52 -15.27 -14.51
N LEU A 81 16.76 -14.02 -14.10
CA LEU A 81 16.47 -12.85 -14.95
C LEU A 81 17.33 -12.81 -16.22
N VAL A 82 18.57 -13.30 -16.15
CA VAL A 82 19.48 -13.37 -17.31
C VAL A 82 18.96 -14.35 -18.38
N PRO A 83 18.71 -15.63 -18.07
CA PRO A 83 18.11 -16.55 -19.04
C PRO A 83 16.69 -16.12 -19.45
N PHE A 84 15.92 -15.43 -18.60
CA PHE A 84 14.63 -14.86 -18.99
C PHE A 84 14.76 -13.88 -20.15
N MET A 85 15.69 -12.92 -20.05
CA MET A 85 15.91 -11.93 -21.10
C MET A 85 16.39 -12.57 -22.41
N VAL A 86 17.20 -13.64 -22.32
CA VAL A 86 17.67 -14.40 -23.49
C VAL A 86 16.52 -15.16 -24.14
N ALA A 87 15.73 -15.90 -23.36
CA ALA A 87 14.55 -16.63 -23.83
C ALA A 87 13.51 -15.67 -24.43
N HIS A 88 13.26 -14.53 -23.79
CA HIS A 88 12.31 -13.52 -24.26
C HIS A 88 12.71 -12.97 -25.63
N LYS A 89 14.00 -12.67 -25.83
CA LYS A 89 14.52 -12.26 -27.15
C LYS A 89 14.40 -13.36 -28.19
N ALA A 90 14.66 -14.62 -27.82
CA ALA A 90 14.54 -15.76 -28.72
C ALA A 90 13.08 -16.01 -29.17
N VAL A 91 12.11 -15.90 -28.26
CA VAL A 91 10.67 -16.00 -28.57
C VAL A 91 10.24 -14.87 -29.51
N GLY A 92 10.62 -13.62 -29.24
CA GLY A 92 10.31 -12.48 -30.12
C GLY A 92 10.97 -12.54 -31.50
N PHE A 93 12.19 -13.09 -31.60
CA PHE A 93 12.91 -13.26 -32.88
C PHE A 93 12.39 -14.47 -33.68
N GLY A 94 12.02 -15.57 -33.03
CA GLY A 94 11.45 -16.75 -33.68
C GLY A 94 10.08 -16.49 -34.32
N ALA A 95 9.24 -15.70 -33.64
CA ALA A 95 7.94 -15.27 -34.16
C ALA A 95 8.03 -14.38 -35.42
N SER A 96 9.11 -13.60 -35.56
CA SER A 96 9.28 -12.66 -36.69
C SER A 96 10.01 -13.25 -37.90
N LYS A 97 10.75 -14.36 -37.77
CA LYS A 97 11.53 -14.96 -38.87
C LYS A 97 11.02 -16.28 -39.44
N LEU A 98 10.20 -17.05 -38.70
CA LEU A 98 9.81 -18.39 -39.15
C LEU A 98 8.49 -18.44 -39.94
N ASN A 99 7.77 -17.32 -40.09
CA ASN A 99 6.49 -17.23 -40.81
C ASN A 99 5.53 -18.40 -40.50
N ILE A 100 5.60 -18.90 -39.26
CA ILE A 100 4.74 -19.99 -38.80
C ILE A 100 3.39 -19.33 -38.50
N GLU A 101 2.45 -19.48 -39.42
CA GLU A 101 1.04 -19.21 -39.14
C GLU A 101 0.54 -20.24 -38.14
N PHE A 102 0.70 -19.94 -36.86
CA PHE A 102 -0.13 -20.53 -35.82
C PHE A 102 -1.52 -19.91 -35.96
N THR A 103 -2.45 -20.68 -36.51
CA THR A 103 -3.82 -20.26 -36.82
C THR A 103 -4.55 -19.79 -35.56
N GLY A 104 -4.78 -18.48 -35.45
CA GLY A 104 -5.62 -17.85 -34.41
C GLY A 104 -5.10 -16.49 -33.95
N SER A 105 -5.80 -15.42 -34.31
CA SER A 105 -5.50 -14.03 -33.95
C SER A 105 -5.70 -13.74 -32.46
N MET A 106 -4.68 -13.95 -31.63
CA MET A 106 -4.35 -13.14 -30.43
C MET A 106 -3.26 -13.87 -29.63
N LEU A 107 -2.02 -13.44 -29.74
CA LEU A 107 -1.06 -13.66 -28.67
C LEU A 107 -1.20 -12.48 -27.71
N SER A 108 -2.00 -12.68 -26.66
CA SER A 108 -2.04 -11.75 -25.54
C SER A 108 -0.64 -11.69 -24.90
N ARG A 109 -0.26 -10.56 -24.29
CA ARG A 109 1.03 -10.42 -23.58
C ARG A 109 1.29 -11.55 -22.57
N THR A 110 0.22 -12.16 -22.04
CA THR A 110 0.24 -13.35 -21.19
C THR A 110 0.82 -14.59 -21.90
N GLY A 111 0.45 -14.83 -23.17
CA GLY A 111 0.94 -15.97 -23.94
C GLY A 111 2.43 -15.85 -24.31
N GLU A 112 2.91 -14.62 -24.57
CA GLU A 112 4.32 -14.36 -24.89
C GLU A 112 5.22 -14.60 -23.67
N GLN A 113 4.75 -14.20 -22.48
CA GLN A 113 5.46 -14.42 -21.22
C GLN A 113 5.41 -15.88 -20.78
N ALA A 114 4.30 -16.58 -20.98
CA ALA A 114 4.21 -18.03 -20.75
C ALA A 114 5.10 -18.83 -21.72
N ALA A 115 5.15 -18.46 -23.00
CA ALA A 115 6.05 -19.07 -23.98
C ALA A 115 7.52 -18.80 -23.66
N THR A 116 7.83 -17.61 -23.14
CA THR A 116 9.16 -17.25 -22.65
C THR A 116 9.56 -18.08 -21.43
N GLY A 117 8.64 -18.25 -20.47
CA GLY A 117 8.83 -19.14 -19.33
C GLY A 117 9.02 -20.60 -19.75
N ALA A 118 8.22 -21.08 -20.70
CA ALA A 118 8.36 -22.43 -21.27
C ALA A 118 9.73 -22.67 -21.90
N LEU A 119 10.19 -21.71 -22.72
CA LEU A 119 11.49 -21.81 -23.38
C LEU A 119 12.63 -21.76 -22.35
N MET A 120 12.51 -20.92 -21.32
CA MET A 120 13.48 -20.87 -20.23
C MET A 120 13.54 -22.22 -19.50
N GLY A 121 12.42 -22.71 -18.98
CA GLY A 121 12.41 -23.95 -18.19
C GLY A 121 12.82 -25.18 -19.00
N PHE A 122 12.50 -25.22 -20.29
CA PHE A 122 12.87 -26.35 -21.15
C PHE A 122 14.34 -26.31 -21.60
N ALA A 123 14.81 -25.15 -22.06
CA ALA A 123 16.11 -25.04 -22.73
C ALA A 123 17.23 -24.56 -21.79
N LEU A 124 16.91 -23.80 -20.75
CA LEU A 124 17.88 -23.09 -19.91
C LEU A 124 17.90 -23.58 -18.45
N THR A 125 17.02 -24.50 -18.07
CA THR A 125 17.03 -25.14 -16.76
C THR A 125 17.49 -26.61 -16.89
N PRO A 126 18.64 -27.00 -16.30
CA PRO A 126 19.14 -28.37 -16.35
C PRO A 126 18.16 -29.39 -15.77
N SER A 127 18.30 -30.65 -16.17
CA SER A 127 17.47 -31.71 -15.62
C SER A 127 18.18 -33.06 -15.57
N ASP A 128 18.12 -33.70 -14.41
CA ASP A 128 18.68 -35.04 -14.16
C ASP A 128 17.76 -36.16 -14.72
N ASP A 129 16.49 -35.84 -14.99
CA ASP A 129 15.49 -36.76 -15.58
C ASP A 129 15.48 -36.68 -17.12
N GLY A 130 16.54 -36.12 -17.72
CA GLY A 130 16.65 -35.88 -19.16
C GLY A 130 15.48 -35.07 -19.73
N PHE A 131 15.04 -35.40 -20.94
CA PHE A 131 13.94 -34.70 -21.62
C PHE A 131 12.64 -34.60 -20.79
N SER A 132 12.32 -35.62 -19.97
CA SER A 132 11.09 -35.61 -19.17
C SER A 132 11.12 -34.54 -18.08
N GLY A 133 12.26 -34.32 -17.43
CA GLY A 133 12.36 -33.28 -16.41
C GLY A 133 12.52 -31.88 -17.01
N ARG A 134 13.08 -31.76 -18.22
CA ARG A 134 13.08 -30.49 -18.99
C ARG A 134 11.67 -30.05 -19.37
N LEU A 135 10.83 -30.99 -19.79
CA LEU A 135 9.42 -30.69 -20.07
C LEU A 135 8.68 -30.22 -18.81
N LYS A 136 8.96 -30.84 -17.66
CA LYS A 136 8.43 -30.43 -16.36
C LYS A 136 8.88 -29.02 -15.97
N ASN A 137 10.18 -28.71 -16.09
CA ASN A 137 10.73 -27.39 -15.82
C ASN A 137 10.11 -26.32 -16.74
N GLY A 138 9.98 -26.62 -18.04
CA GLY A 138 9.30 -25.75 -19.01
C GLY A 138 7.85 -25.43 -18.60
N LEU A 139 7.10 -26.41 -18.11
CA LEU A 139 5.72 -26.19 -17.66
C LEU A 139 5.65 -25.32 -16.37
N VAL A 140 6.54 -25.54 -15.41
CA VAL A 140 6.61 -24.75 -14.15
C VAL A 140 6.93 -23.28 -14.44
N ASP A 141 7.91 -23.02 -15.29
CA ASP A 141 8.34 -21.66 -15.62
C ASP A 141 7.32 -20.97 -16.53
N ALA A 142 6.68 -21.68 -17.47
CA ALA A 142 5.58 -21.16 -18.26
C ALA A 142 4.40 -20.69 -17.40
N GLY A 143 4.03 -21.48 -16.39
CA GLY A 143 2.99 -21.14 -15.42
C GLY A 143 3.35 -19.89 -14.62
N THR A 144 4.56 -19.87 -14.03
CA THR A 144 5.04 -18.74 -13.22
C THR A 144 5.00 -17.42 -14.00
N PHE A 145 5.56 -17.39 -15.22
CA PHE A 145 5.62 -16.17 -16.02
C PHE A 145 4.28 -15.81 -16.68
N GLY A 146 3.42 -16.79 -16.98
CA GLY A 146 2.04 -16.56 -17.42
C GLY A 146 1.20 -15.83 -16.36
N VAL A 147 1.35 -16.20 -15.08
CA VAL A 147 0.69 -15.54 -13.93
C VAL A 147 1.11 -14.08 -13.81
N MET A 148 2.41 -13.81 -13.91
CA MET A 148 2.95 -12.45 -13.88
C MET A 148 2.43 -11.60 -15.05
N GLY A 149 2.25 -12.20 -16.24
CA GLY A 149 1.68 -11.57 -17.41
C GLY A 149 0.19 -11.27 -17.32
N ALA A 150 -0.60 -12.19 -16.76
CA ALA A 150 -2.03 -11.99 -16.56
C ALA A 150 -2.31 -10.88 -15.52
N ALA A 151 -1.58 -10.88 -14.41
CA ALA A 151 -1.69 -9.85 -13.37
C ALA A 151 -1.28 -8.46 -13.88
N SER A 152 -0.18 -8.38 -14.65
CA SER A 152 0.27 -7.11 -15.24
C SER A 152 -0.65 -6.61 -16.37
N SER A 153 -1.29 -7.50 -17.14
CA SER A 153 -2.19 -7.11 -18.23
C SER A 153 -3.51 -6.49 -17.75
N LYS A 154 -4.08 -6.96 -16.63
CA LYS A 154 -5.27 -6.35 -15.98
C LYS A 154 -4.98 -4.99 -15.34
N LEU A 155 -3.74 -4.76 -14.91
CA LEU A 155 -3.27 -3.44 -14.47
C LEU A 155 -3.06 -2.52 -15.68
N ALA A 156 -2.42 -3.00 -16.75
CA ALA A 156 -2.09 -2.20 -17.93
C ALA A 156 -3.31 -1.78 -18.79
N SER A 157 -4.39 -2.55 -18.82
CA SER A 157 -5.62 -2.23 -19.57
C SER A 157 -6.36 -0.98 -19.03
N SER A 158 -6.05 -0.56 -17.80
CA SER A 158 -6.60 0.66 -17.19
C SER A 158 -5.80 1.93 -17.52
N PHE A 159 -4.67 1.83 -18.26
CA PHE A 159 -3.73 2.93 -18.47
C PHE A 159 -3.42 3.24 -19.94
N ALA A 160 -4.25 2.79 -20.88
CA ALA A 160 -4.05 3.03 -22.31
C ALA A 160 -4.63 4.39 -22.77
N SER A 161 -4.18 5.51 -22.19
CA SER A 161 -4.15 6.78 -22.91
C SER A 161 -3.14 7.76 -22.30
N THR A 162 -2.07 8.04 -23.05
CA THR A 162 -1.37 9.35 -23.21
C THR A 162 0.07 9.14 -23.71
N GLY A 163 0.40 9.83 -24.81
CA GLY A 163 1.68 10.51 -25.10
C GLY A 163 3.00 9.71 -25.21
N GLU A 164 3.76 10.00 -26.27
CA GLU A 164 5.04 9.38 -26.63
C GLU A 164 6.16 9.62 -25.59
N LEU A 165 6.62 8.55 -24.94
CA LEU A 165 7.83 8.52 -24.12
C LEU A 165 8.93 7.62 -24.74
N PRO A 166 10.23 7.91 -24.50
CA PRO A 166 11.37 7.14 -25.01
C PRO A 166 11.41 5.67 -24.57
N LEU A 167 12.10 4.82 -25.35
CA LEU A 167 12.14 3.37 -25.16
C LEU A 167 12.67 2.91 -23.79
N ALA A 168 13.63 3.63 -23.20
CA ALA A 168 14.20 3.29 -21.89
C ALA A 168 13.22 3.48 -20.72
N SER A 169 12.35 4.50 -20.77
CA SER A 169 11.30 4.72 -19.76
C SER A 169 10.12 3.76 -19.93
N ARG A 170 9.90 3.20 -21.12
CA ARG A 170 8.98 2.07 -21.35
C ARG A 170 9.50 0.78 -20.72
N ILE A 171 10.80 0.53 -20.79
CA ILE A 171 11.46 -0.65 -20.22
C ILE A 171 11.51 -0.60 -18.68
N MET A 172 11.80 0.57 -18.10
CA MET A 172 11.75 0.76 -16.63
C MET A 172 10.32 0.64 -16.07
N ARG A 173 9.29 1.11 -16.81
CA ARG A 173 7.88 0.88 -16.44
C ARG A 173 7.58 -0.62 -16.36
N SER A 174 8.03 -1.42 -17.32
CA SER A 174 7.73 -2.87 -17.38
C SER A 174 8.31 -3.71 -16.25
N SER A 175 9.49 -3.37 -15.71
CA SER A 175 10.08 -4.10 -14.58
C SER A 175 9.47 -3.70 -13.23
N LEU A 176 8.95 -2.48 -13.11
CA LEU A 176 8.29 -1.96 -11.90
C LEU A 176 6.83 -2.44 -11.73
N PHE A 177 6.20 -2.97 -12.78
CA PHE A 177 4.88 -3.62 -12.69
C PHE A 177 4.90 -4.99 -11.98
N GLY A 178 6.09 -5.47 -11.60
CA GLY A 178 6.31 -6.75 -10.93
C GLY A 178 5.92 -6.80 -9.45
N ILE A 179 5.74 -5.67 -8.76
CA ILE A 179 5.54 -5.69 -7.29
C ILE A 179 4.10 -6.13 -6.93
N GLY A 180 3.10 -5.75 -7.72
CA GLY A 180 1.72 -6.22 -7.55
C GLY A 180 1.48 -7.64 -8.09
N SER A 181 2.33 -8.13 -8.98
CA SER A 181 2.24 -9.48 -9.59
C SER A 181 3.22 -10.50 -8.98
N GLY A 182 4.24 -10.04 -8.25
CA GLY A 182 5.29 -10.87 -7.64
C GLY A 182 4.81 -11.66 -6.43
N ILE A 183 3.76 -11.18 -5.75
CA ILE A 183 3.11 -11.92 -4.65
C ILE A 183 2.44 -13.19 -5.22
N PRO A 184 1.48 -13.11 -6.18
CA PRO A 184 0.97 -14.30 -6.86
C PRO A 184 2.06 -15.17 -7.53
N GLY A 185 3.07 -14.56 -8.15
CA GLY A 185 4.16 -15.27 -8.84
C GLY A 185 5.06 -16.09 -7.93
N GLY A 186 5.43 -15.56 -6.75
CA GLY A 186 6.24 -16.28 -5.75
C GLY A 186 5.49 -17.45 -5.10
N PHE A 187 4.21 -17.24 -4.77
CA PHE A 187 3.31 -18.28 -4.27
C PHE A 187 3.12 -19.42 -5.26
N THR A 188 2.86 -19.09 -6.52
CA THR A 188 2.64 -20.07 -7.59
C THR A 188 3.91 -20.88 -7.89
N ASN A 189 5.09 -20.25 -7.90
CA ASN A 189 6.35 -20.94 -8.17
C ASN A 189 6.70 -21.98 -7.09
N ALA A 190 6.55 -21.61 -5.80
CA ALA A 190 6.85 -22.49 -4.68
C ALA A 190 5.95 -23.74 -4.63
N GLU A 191 4.65 -23.56 -4.89
CA GLU A 191 3.69 -24.67 -4.95
C GLU A 191 3.87 -25.54 -6.20
N LEU A 192 4.00 -24.94 -7.39
CA LEU A 192 4.20 -25.69 -8.64
C LEU A 192 5.50 -26.51 -8.62
N ASN A 193 6.59 -25.95 -8.08
CA ASN A 193 7.86 -26.64 -7.95
C ASN A 193 7.73 -27.86 -7.00
N SER A 194 7.06 -27.71 -5.85
CA SER A 194 6.81 -28.83 -4.94
C SER A 194 5.93 -29.92 -5.56
N ILE A 195 4.92 -29.56 -6.33
CA ILE A 195 3.96 -30.51 -6.91
C ILE A 195 4.55 -31.26 -8.08
N VAL A 196 5.27 -30.56 -8.96
CA VAL A 196 5.90 -31.14 -10.15
C VAL A 196 7.12 -32.00 -9.80
N HIS A 197 7.89 -31.63 -8.77
CA HIS A 197 9.11 -32.37 -8.39
C HIS A 197 8.94 -33.33 -7.21
N LYS A 198 8.04 -33.07 -6.26
CA LYS A 198 7.86 -33.90 -5.04
C LYS A 198 6.52 -34.63 -5.00
N GLY A 199 5.62 -34.37 -5.95
CA GLY A 199 4.29 -34.99 -6.02
C GLY A 199 3.39 -34.67 -4.84
N LYS A 200 3.71 -33.61 -4.06
CA LYS A 200 3.01 -33.20 -2.83
C LYS A 200 3.03 -31.67 -2.69
N LEU A 201 2.00 -31.12 -2.06
CA LEU A 201 1.89 -29.70 -1.71
C LEU A 201 2.98 -29.28 -0.70
N ALA A 202 3.27 -27.99 -0.62
CA ALA A 202 4.12 -27.41 0.44
C ALA A 202 3.53 -27.70 1.83
N SER A 203 4.38 -27.85 2.84
CA SER A 203 3.98 -28.28 4.18
C SER A 203 3.24 -27.18 4.96
N GLY A 204 2.42 -27.57 5.95
CA GLY A 204 1.64 -26.63 6.78
C GLY A 204 2.46 -25.64 7.62
N THR A 205 3.75 -25.88 7.81
CA THR A 205 4.70 -24.94 8.41
C THR A 205 5.20 -23.90 7.41
N GLU A 206 5.44 -24.29 6.15
CA GLU A 206 5.83 -23.36 5.07
C GLU A 206 4.67 -22.41 4.71
N LEU A 207 3.42 -22.88 4.80
CA LEU A 207 2.21 -22.08 4.52
C LEU A 207 1.79 -21.14 5.67
N ARG A 208 2.16 -21.46 6.92
CA ARG A 208 1.89 -20.63 8.11
C ARG A 208 2.67 -19.32 8.09
N ASP A 209 3.90 -19.38 7.62
CA ASP A 209 4.80 -18.22 7.51
C ASP A 209 4.35 -17.26 6.40
N ASP A 210 3.57 -17.76 5.45
CA ASP A 210 3.01 -17.01 4.32
C ASP A 210 1.63 -16.39 4.57
N ILE A 211 0.78 -17.03 5.39
CA ILE A 211 -0.48 -16.42 5.91
C ILE A 211 -0.17 -15.13 6.69
N ALA A 212 1.02 -15.03 7.29
CA ALA A 212 1.50 -13.82 7.94
C ALA A 212 1.54 -12.61 6.99
N SER A 213 1.75 -12.79 5.67
CA SER A 213 1.83 -11.70 4.67
C SER A 213 0.46 -11.06 4.34
N PHE A 214 -0.63 -11.83 4.38
CA PHE A 214 -2.00 -11.31 4.25
C PHE A 214 -2.55 -10.79 5.58
N ALA A 215 -2.21 -11.46 6.69
CA ALA A 215 -2.46 -10.94 8.02
C ALA A 215 -1.66 -9.65 8.30
N LEU A 216 -0.50 -9.48 7.67
CA LEU A 216 0.30 -8.26 7.64
C LEU A 216 -0.42 -7.15 6.89
N LEU A 217 -1.05 -7.45 5.76
CA LEU A 217 -1.84 -6.49 4.98
C LEU A 217 -3.08 -6.00 5.74
N GLY A 218 -3.75 -6.91 6.45
CA GLY A 218 -4.79 -6.52 7.41
C GLY A 218 -4.20 -5.74 8.60
N ALA A 219 -3.22 -6.30 9.29
CA ALA A 219 -2.60 -5.69 10.46
C ALA A 219 -1.98 -4.32 10.17
N ALA A 220 -1.50 -4.09 8.94
CA ALA A 220 -0.94 -2.84 8.43
C ALA A 220 -1.96 -1.70 8.53
N PHE A 221 -3.18 -1.95 8.07
CA PHE A 221 -4.27 -0.98 7.99
C PHE A 221 -5.24 -1.01 9.18
N GLY A 222 -5.18 -2.02 10.05
CA GLY A 222 -6.12 -2.16 11.16
C GLY A 222 -5.67 -3.14 12.23
N GLY A 223 -4.40 -3.06 12.66
CA GLY A 223 -3.72 -3.91 13.65
C GLY A 223 -4.60 -4.89 14.41
N ILE A 224 -4.36 -6.20 14.25
CA ILE A 224 -5.05 -7.42 14.75
C ILE A 224 -6.06 -7.28 15.92
N GLU A 225 -5.92 -6.36 16.87
CA GLU A 225 -6.98 -5.99 17.83
C GLU A 225 -8.17 -5.22 17.21
N ALA A 226 -7.97 -4.41 16.18
CA ALA A 226 -9.01 -3.70 15.43
C ALA A 226 -9.70 -4.58 14.37
N PHE A 227 -9.26 -5.83 14.16
CA PHE A 227 -10.06 -6.83 13.43
C PHE A 227 -11.12 -7.49 14.31
N GLY A 228 -10.89 -7.55 15.63
CA GLY A 228 -11.87 -8.10 16.59
C GLY A 228 -12.87 -7.08 17.11
N LYS A 229 -12.46 -5.80 17.22
CA LYS A 229 -13.39 -4.70 17.45
C LYS A 229 -13.88 -4.22 16.09
N LYS A 230 -15.19 -4.35 15.82
CA LYS A 230 -15.84 -3.53 14.79
C LYS A 230 -15.29 -2.11 14.95
N SER A 231 -14.83 -1.47 13.88
CA SER A 231 -14.47 -0.05 13.95
C SER A 231 -15.71 0.72 14.43
N GLU A 232 -15.77 0.96 15.73
CA GLU A 232 -16.92 1.58 16.37
C GLU A 232 -16.89 3.04 15.97
N ILE A 233 -17.94 3.45 15.27
CA ILE A 233 -18.23 4.87 15.06
C ILE A 233 -18.27 5.50 16.44
N ALA A 234 -17.52 6.57 16.63
CA ALA A 234 -17.45 7.23 17.90
C ALA A 234 -18.85 7.68 18.34
N SER A 235 -19.13 7.50 19.63
CA SER A 235 -20.45 7.77 20.17
C SER A 235 -20.82 9.26 20.02
N PRO A 236 -22.12 9.62 19.94
CA PRO A 236 -22.53 11.02 19.94
C PRO A 236 -22.01 11.82 21.16
N SER A 237 -21.81 11.18 22.30
CA SER A 237 -21.17 11.78 23.48
C SER A 237 -19.69 12.07 23.27
N GLU A 238 -18.96 11.15 22.64
CA GLU A 238 -17.56 11.37 22.28
C GLU A 238 -17.42 12.52 21.27
N MET A 239 -18.28 12.55 20.25
CA MET A 239 -18.29 13.63 19.26
C MET A 239 -18.57 15.00 19.88
N ARG A 240 -19.49 15.09 20.85
CA ARG A 240 -19.71 16.32 21.61
C ARG A 240 -18.54 16.71 22.51
N ALA A 241 -17.72 15.75 22.96
CA ALA A 241 -16.49 16.05 23.70
C ALA A 241 -15.35 16.50 22.77
N ARG A 242 -15.28 15.97 21.55
CA ARG A 242 -14.34 16.41 20.49
C ARG A 242 -14.72 17.74 19.84
N PHE A 243 -16.01 18.03 19.76
CA PHE A 243 -16.53 19.30 19.24
C PHE A 243 -17.56 19.89 20.21
N PRO A 244 -17.09 20.37 21.39
CA PRO A 244 -17.98 21.02 22.34
C PRO A 244 -18.52 22.32 21.77
N ARG A 245 -19.58 22.83 22.41
CA ARG A 245 -20.01 24.21 22.16
C ARG A 245 -18.94 25.16 22.68
N TYR A 246 -18.33 25.91 21.77
CA TYR A 246 -17.37 26.95 22.11
C TYR A 246 -18.09 28.29 22.35
N SER A 247 -17.56 29.10 23.28
CA SER A 247 -18.00 30.49 23.42
C SER A 247 -17.45 31.35 22.28
N GLU A 248 -18.05 32.53 22.05
CA GLU A 248 -17.56 33.45 21.02
C GLU A 248 -16.09 33.87 21.27
N GLN A 249 -15.71 34.05 22.54
CA GLN A 249 -14.32 34.34 22.89
C GLN A 249 -13.37 33.19 22.50
N GLN A 250 -13.78 31.94 22.70
CA GLN A 250 -12.97 30.78 22.28
C GLN A 250 -12.87 30.70 20.77
N LEU A 251 -13.97 30.93 20.05
CA LEU A 251 -13.98 30.96 18.58
C LEU A 251 -13.06 32.07 18.07
N ASP A 252 -13.11 33.27 18.64
CA ASP A 252 -12.25 34.39 18.23
C ASP A 252 -10.75 34.12 18.36
N ILE A 253 -10.34 33.50 19.47
CA ILE A 253 -8.97 33.02 19.68
C ILE A 253 -8.61 31.98 18.62
N GLY A 254 -9.50 31.02 18.35
CA GLY A 254 -9.32 29.99 17.34
C GLY A 254 -9.19 30.56 15.92
N ARG A 255 -10.06 31.51 15.54
CA ARG A 255 -10.00 32.21 14.25
C ARG A 255 -8.68 32.94 14.07
N THR A 256 -8.18 33.58 15.13
CA THR A 256 -6.87 34.24 15.12
C THR A 256 -5.74 33.25 14.88
N ALA A 257 -5.75 32.10 15.56
CA ALA A 257 -4.75 31.06 15.35
C ALA A 257 -4.78 30.51 13.92
N VAL A 258 -5.97 30.17 13.41
CA VAL A 258 -6.17 29.70 12.03
C VAL A 258 -5.67 30.74 11.01
N ARG A 259 -6.02 32.01 11.18
CA ARG A 259 -5.56 33.11 10.31
C ARG A 259 -4.03 33.17 10.26
N ASN A 260 -3.38 33.16 11.42
CA ASN A 260 -1.93 33.24 11.52
C ASN A 260 -1.26 32.03 10.86
N GLU A 261 -1.83 30.84 11.02
CA GLU A 261 -1.27 29.61 10.44
C GLU A 261 -1.47 29.56 8.91
N LEU A 262 -2.66 29.88 8.41
CA LEU A 262 -2.95 29.93 6.96
C LEU A 262 -2.16 31.03 6.23
N ALA A 263 -1.81 32.12 6.92
CA ALA A 263 -0.95 33.18 6.36
C ALA A 263 0.47 32.69 6.04
N GLN A 264 0.87 31.56 6.62
CA GLN A 264 2.18 30.97 6.39
C GLN A 264 2.16 29.81 5.40
N VAL A 265 0.98 29.37 4.94
CA VAL A 265 0.85 28.27 3.99
C VAL A 265 0.79 28.83 2.58
N LYS A 266 1.63 28.31 1.70
CA LYS A 266 1.80 28.76 0.33
C LYS A 266 0.60 28.36 -0.53
N ALA A 267 0.17 29.29 -1.34
CA ALA A 267 -0.88 29.16 -2.34
C ALA A 267 -0.46 29.85 -3.64
N SER A 268 -1.23 29.65 -4.70
CA SER A 268 -1.06 30.36 -5.98
C SER A 268 -2.27 31.25 -6.26
N ALA A 269 -2.06 32.50 -6.65
CA ALA A 269 -3.10 33.32 -7.25
C ALA A 269 -3.44 32.81 -8.66
N GLU A 270 -4.54 33.30 -9.25
CA GLU A 270 -4.95 32.94 -10.63
C GLU A 270 -3.87 33.28 -11.67
N ASP A 271 -3.13 34.37 -11.46
CA ASP A 271 -2.01 34.82 -12.31
C ASP A 271 -0.70 34.05 -12.06
N GLY A 272 -0.71 33.04 -11.19
CA GLY A 272 0.44 32.21 -10.86
C GLY A 272 1.39 32.81 -9.81
N ARG A 273 1.12 34.02 -9.30
CA ARG A 273 1.92 34.57 -8.19
C ARG A 273 1.76 33.73 -6.92
N SER A 274 2.85 33.61 -6.16
CA SER A 274 2.80 33.00 -4.83
C SER A 274 2.09 33.94 -3.86
N ILE A 275 1.06 33.44 -3.19
CA ILE A 275 0.31 34.12 -2.12
C ILE A 275 0.19 33.18 -0.92
N SER A 276 -0.41 33.62 0.19
CA SER A 276 -0.79 32.71 1.27
C SER A 276 -2.18 32.11 1.07
N VAL A 277 -2.46 30.97 1.71
CA VAL A 277 -3.81 30.39 1.76
C VAL A 277 -4.78 31.37 2.45
N TRP A 278 -4.31 32.13 3.44
CA TRP A 278 -5.11 33.18 4.06
C TRP A 278 -5.51 34.28 3.06
N ASP A 279 -4.57 34.80 2.27
CA ASP A 279 -4.87 35.85 1.28
C ASP A 279 -5.87 35.34 0.25
N LYS A 280 -5.68 34.11 -0.24
CA LYS A 280 -6.63 33.45 -1.14
C LYS A 280 -8.04 33.37 -0.55
N PHE A 281 -8.16 32.97 0.71
CA PHE A 281 -9.44 32.89 1.39
C PHE A 281 -10.06 34.27 1.60
N ASN A 282 -9.26 35.26 1.96
CA ASN A 282 -9.72 36.64 2.15
C ASN A 282 -10.23 37.25 0.84
N ASP A 283 -9.62 36.90 -0.29
CA ASP A 283 -9.99 37.35 -1.63
C ASP A 283 -11.10 36.50 -2.27
N SER A 284 -11.60 35.46 -1.58
CA SER A 284 -12.73 34.67 -2.06
C SER A 284 -14.04 35.48 -2.16
N ASN A 285 -14.98 34.97 -2.97
CA ASN A 285 -16.30 35.57 -3.20
C ASN A 285 -17.28 35.39 -2.01
N LEU A 286 -16.82 34.85 -0.88
CA LEU A 286 -17.62 34.69 0.33
C LEU A 286 -17.88 36.04 1.00
N SER A 287 -19.10 36.22 1.52
CA SER A 287 -19.41 37.35 2.41
C SER A 287 -18.70 37.21 3.76
N ASP A 288 -18.59 38.30 4.53
CA ASP A 288 -17.94 38.30 5.84
C ASP A 288 -18.57 37.27 6.81
N ALA A 289 -19.91 37.17 6.82
CA ALA A 289 -20.62 36.20 7.65
C ALA A 289 -20.32 34.74 7.24
N GLN A 290 -20.13 34.49 5.94
CA GLN A 290 -19.73 33.16 5.45
C GLN A 290 -18.27 32.86 5.82
N LYS A 291 -17.38 33.83 5.63
CA LYS A 291 -15.97 33.71 6.02
C LYS A 291 -15.84 33.40 7.52
N GLU A 292 -16.62 34.08 8.35
CA GLU A 292 -16.65 33.83 9.79
C GLU A 292 -17.13 32.41 10.14
N ARG A 293 -18.20 31.91 9.52
CA ARG A 293 -18.67 30.52 9.74
C ARG A 293 -17.66 29.47 9.29
N VAL A 294 -17.01 29.69 8.15
CA VAL A 294 -15.90 28.81 7.69
C VAL A 294 -14.75 28.83 8.68
N LEU A 295 -14.33 30.00 9.18
CA LEU A 295 -13.26 30.11 10.17
C LEU A 295 -13.66 29.50 11.52
N ASN A 296 -14.92 29.58 11.93
CA ASN A 296 -15.41 28.92 13.14
C ASN A 296 -15.31 27.39 13.01
N ALA A 297 -15.72 26.83 11.88
CA ALA A 297 -15.57 25.40 11.57
C ALA A 297 -14.08 24.99 11.58
N LEU A 298 -13.24 25.75 10.89
CA LEU A 298 -11.81 25.47 10.79
C LEU A 298 -11.09 25.58 12.14
N ALA A 299 -11.48 26.54 12.99
CA ALA A 299 -10.96 26.68 14.35
C ALA A 299 -11.27 25.45 15.21
N ALA A 300 -12.49 24.91 15.10
CA ALA A 300 -12.88 23.71 15.83
C ALA A 300 -12.15 22.44 15.35
N VAL A 301 -11.96 22.30 14.04
CA VAL A 301 -11.18 21.21 13.43
C VAL A 301 -9.71 21.30 13.84
N ARG A 302 -9.10 22.49 13.73
CA ARG A 302 -7.75 22.76 14.23
C ARG A 302 -7.62 22.31 15.66
N GLU A 303 -8.50 22.81 16.53
CA GLU A 303 -8.44 22.52 17.97
C GLU A 303 -8.51 21.00 18.24
N ASN A 304 -9.33 20.25 17.51
CA ASN A 304 -9.41 18.80 17.67
C ASN A 304 -8.11 18.08 17.29
N HIS A 305 -7.47 18.44 16.17
CA HIS A 305 -6.18 17.87 15.79
C HIS A 305 -5.10 18.17 16.84
N VAL A 306 -4.92 19.45 17.17
CA VAL A 306 -3.81 19.90 18.03
C VAL A 306 -4.01 19.54 19.51
N SER A 307 -5.22 19.17 19.92
CA SER A 307 -5.51 18.71 21.28
C SER A 307 -4.99 17.31 21.58
N THR A 308 -4.70 16.51 20.55
CA THR A 308 -4.15 15.16 20.76
C THR A 308 -2.63 15.31 20.94
N ARG A 309 -2.16 15.08 22.17
CA ARG A 309 -0.76 15.29 22.55
C ARG A 309 -0.11 13.99 23.02
N GLN A 310 1.19 13.88 22.80
CA GLN A 310 2.04 12.84 23.36
C GLN A 310 2.36 13.10 24.84
N ARG A 311 3.01 12.14 25.50
CA ARG A 311 3.40 12.25 26.93
C ARG A 311 4.40 13.38 27.21
N ASP A 312 5.30 13.64 26.28
CA ASP A 312 6.24 14.78 26.34
C ASP A 312 5.54 16.12 26.09
N GLY A 313 4.24 16.08 25.85
CA GLY A 313 3.41 17.22 25.60
C GLY A 313 3.50 17.73 24.19
N SER A 314 4.17 17.10 23.21
CA SER A 314 4.15 17.49 21.79
C SER A 314 2.82 17.12 21.12
N ILE A 315 2.52 17.67 19.94
CA ILE A 315 1.40 17.17 19.12
C ILE A 315 1.62 15.71 18.72
N ASP A 316 0.54 14.94 18.64
CA ASP A 316 0.54 13.62 18.02
C ASP A 316 0.95 13.73 16.54
N PRO A 317 1.96 12.98 16.06
CA PRO A 317 2.49 13.18 14.71
C PRO A 317 1.49 12.86 13.59
N ASP A 318 0.51 11.99 13.83
CA ASP A 318 -0.54 11.73 12.84
C ASP A 318 -1.52 12.91 12.80
N GLN A 319 -1.83 13.52 13.95
CA GLN A 319 -2.68 14.72 13.98
C GLN A 319 -1.99 15.97 13.44
N GLU A 320 -0.67 16.11 13.64
CA GLU A 320 0.12 17.17 13.00
C GLU A 320 0.02 17.07 11.46
N LYS A 321 0.22 15.87 10.91
CA LYS A 321 0.09 15.61 9.46
C LYS A 321 -1.33 15.92 8.97
N ASN A 322 -2.35 15.51 9.72
CA ASN A 322 -3.74 15.80 9.36
C ASN A 322 -3.99 17.32 9.35
N TRP A 323 -3.49 18.08 10.32
CA TRP A 323 -3.66 19.53 10.33
C TRP A 323 -2.95 20.23 9.17
N ILE A 324 -1.71 19.84 8.88
CA ILE A 324 -0.94 20.36 7.73
C ILE A 324 -1.67 20.07 6.40
N HIS A 325 -2.23 18.87 6.26
CA HIS A 325 -3.07 18.47 5.12
C HIS A 325 -4.33 19.35 5.04
N THR A 326 -5.07 19.52 6.14
CA THR A 326 -6.28 20.38 6.17
C THR A 326 -5.99 21.81 5.71
N GLN A 327 -4.83 22.39 6.07
CA GLN A 327 -4.45 23.73 5.61
C GLN A 327 -4.22 23.78 4.09
N GLY A 328 -3.55 22.78 3.52
CA GLY A 328 -3.29 22.67 2.09
C GLY A 328 -4.60 22.46 1.30
N GLU A 329 -5.39 21.48 1.74
CA GLU A 329 -6.70 21.15 1.18
C GLU A 329 -7.64 22.36 1.18
N PHE A 330 -7.65 23.16 2.24
CA PHE A 330 -8.47 24.38 2.32
C PHE A 330 -8.18 25.34 1.16
N GLY A 331 -6.90 25.57 0.86
CA GLY A 331 -6.48 26.39 -0.28
C GLY A 331 -6.89 25.80 -1.63
N ARG A 332 -6.79 24.47 -1.78
CA ARG A 332 -7.16 23.75 -3.01
C ARG A 332 -8.65 23.70 -3.24
N ASN A 333 -9.44 23.67 -2.18
CA ASN A 333 -10.88 23.70 -2.31
C ASN A 333 -11.40 25.06 -2.76
N ILE A 334 -10.76 26.16 -2.36
CA ILE A 334 -11.07 27.48 -2.93
C ILE A 334 -10.80 27.49 -4.44
N ASP A 335 -9.65 26.97 -4.88
CA ASP A 335 -9.31 26.88 -6.31
C ASP A 335 -10.31 26.03 -7.09
N SER A 336 -10.65 24.85 -6.55
CA SER A 336 -11.59 23.94 -7.16
C SER A 336 -13.00 24.57 -7.24
N ALA A 337 -13.47 25.18 -6.16
CA ALA A 337 -14.78 25.82 -6.09
C ALA A 337 -14.90 26.97 -7.10
N GLN A 338 -13.87 27.80 -7.22
CA GLN A 338 -13.80 28.89 -8.20
C GLN A 338 -13.81 28.37 -9.63
N ARG A 339 -12.97 27.38 -9.95
CA ARG A 339 -12.91 26.79 -11.31
C ARG A 339 -14.19 26.08 -11.71
N MET A 340 -14.87 25.45 -10.76
CA MET A 340 -16.16 24.81 -10.97
C MET A 340 -17.34 25.80 -10.98
N GLY A 341 -17.10 27.10 -10.75
CA GLY A 341 -18.13 28.13 -10.76
C GLY A 341 -19.16 27.97 -9.64
N LEU A 342 -18.75 27.47 -8.47
CA LEU A 342 -19.65 27.31 -7.33
C LEU A 342 -20.17 28.66 -6.84
N THR A 343 -21.43 28.67 -6.38
CA THR A 343 -22.00 29.85 -5.70
C THR A 343 -21.26 30.10 -4.37
N PRO A 344 -21.37 31.29 -3.77
CA PRO A 344 -20.81 31.53 -2.43
C PRO A 344 -21.33 30.55 -1.38
N GLU A 345 -22.60 30.15 -1.44
CA GLU A 345 -23.17 29.15 -0.51
C GLU A 345 -22.58 27.76 -0.73
N GLN A 346 -22.45 27.33 -1.99
CA GLN A 346 -21.82 26.03 -2.32
C GLN A 346 -20.32 26.02 -1.97
N THR A 347 -19.63 27.15 -2.14
CA THR A 347 -18.24 27.32 -1.76
C THR A 347 -18.07 27.22 -0.24
N GLU A 348 -18.92 27.91 0.52
CA GLU A 348 -18.97 27.80 1.98
C GLU A 348 -19.23 26.36 2.43
N ASP A 349 -20.23 25.68 1.85
CA ASP A 349 -20.59 24.31 2.21
C ASP A 349 -19.47 23.31 1.87
N SER A 350 -18.82 23.48 0.71
CA SER A 350 -17.70 22.65 0.29
C SER A 350 -16.50 22.83 1.22
N LEU A 351 -16.17 24.07 1.61
CA LEU A 351 -15.09 24.35 2.55
C LEU A 351 -15.36 23.72 3.91
N ILE A 352 -16.56 23.91 4.48
CA ILE A 352 -16.92 23.31 5.77
C ILE A 352 -16.86 21.77 5.68
N GLY A 353 -17.43 21.17 4.63
CA GLY A 353 -17.41 19.72 4.44
C GLY A 353 -15.98 19.17 4.33
N SER A 354 -15.12 19.85 3.58
CA SER A 354 -13.71 19.51 3.42
C SER A 354 -12.97 19.52 4.76
N MET A 355 -13.15 20.56 5.58
CA MET A 355 -12.46 20.64 6.87
C MET A 355 -12.88 19.52 7.84
N PHE A 356 -14.14 19.08 7.78
CA PHE A 356 -14.63 18.00 8.64
C PHE A 356 -14.40 16.58 8.11
N SER A 357 -14.01 16.42 6.83
CA SER A 357 -13.85 15.12 6.18
C SER A 357 -12.85 14.21 6.91
N ASP A 358 -11.69 14.76 7.25
CA ASP A 358 -10.58 14.11 7.97
C ASP A 358 -10.46 14.57 9.43
N ALA A 359 -11.38 15.41 9.94
CA ALA A 359 -11.27 16.02 11.25
C ALA A 359 -11.21 15.03 12.42
N VAL A 360 -11.76 13.83 12.24
CA VAL A 360 -11.67 12.72 13.21
C VAL A 360 -11.01 11.51 12.55
N LYS A 361 -9.72 11.65 12.22
CA LYS A 361 -8.94 10.57 11.59
C LYS A 361 -7.77 10.15 12.46
N HIS A 362 -7.68 8.86 12.72
CA HIS A 362 -6.54 8.20 13.34
C HIS A 362 -6.36 6.80 12.76
N LYS A 363 -5.22 6.17 13.03
CA LYS A 363 -4.85 4.87 12.43
C LYS A 363 -5.93 3.78 12.59
N SER A 364 -6.63 3.74 13.72
CA SER A 364 -7.63 2.70 14.00
C SER A 364 -9.02 2.95 13.42
N ASN A 365 -9.36 4.16 12.95
CA ASN A 365 -10.66 4.44 12.35
C ASN A 365 -10.57 4.77 10.85
N PHE A 366 -9.46 4.43 10.18
CA PHE A 366 -9.23 4.77 8.78
C PHE A 366 -10.39 4.37 7.84
N MET A 367 -11.10 3.26 8.06
CA MET A 367 -12.24 2.87 7.21
C MET A 367 -13.55 3.59 7.56
N VAL A 368 -13.65 4.30 8.68
CA VAL A 368 -14.90 4.93 9.14
C VAL A 368 -14.74 6.41 9.51
N HIS A 369 -13.55 7.00 9.34
CA HIS A 369 -13.28 8.40 9.69
C HIS A 369 -14.25 9.39 9.05
N HIS A 370 -14.73 9.12 7.83
CA HIS A 370 -15.74 9.92 7.16
C HIS A 370 -17.10 9.92 7.90
N ARG A 371 -17.45 8.83 8.58
CA ARG A 371 -18.64 8.77 9.43
C ARG A 371 -18.43 9.57 10.70
N ASP A 372 -17.28 9.41 11.35
CA ASP A 372 -16.91 10.18 12.54
C ASP A 372 -16.81 11.69 12.24
N GLY A 373 -16.26 12.04 11.07
CA GLY A 373 -16.19 13.41 10.55
C GLY A 373 -17.57 14.01 10.34
N ARG A 374 -18.53 13.25 9.77
CA ARG A 374 -19.94 13.67 9.67
C ARG A 374 -20.53 13.93 11.05
N GLU A 375 -20.39 13.00 11.99
CA GLU A 375 -20.94 13.19 13.33
C GLU A 375 -20.30 14.37 14.06
N GLY A 376 -18.99 14.58 13.88
CA GLY A 376 -18.27 15.76 14.37
C GLY A 376 -18.80 17.06 13.78
N ALA A 377 -19.02 17.10 12.46
CA ALA A 377 -19.64 18.23 11.79
C ALA A 377 -21.06 18.48 12.31
N LEU A 378 -21.90 17.45 12.43
CA LEU A 378 -23.26 17.62 12.93
C LEU A 378 -23.28 18.10 14.40
N ALA A 379 -22.39 17.59 15.24
CA ALA A 379 -22.23 18.05 16.62
C ALA A 379 -21.91 19.55 16.66
N PHE A 380 -20.94 19.99 15.84
CA PHE A 380 -20.51 21.39 15.78
C PHE A 380 -21.55 22.32 15.10
N LEU A 381 -21.99 21.95 13.90
CA LEU A 381 -22.92 22.75 13.09
C LEU A 381 -24.29 22.90 13.75
N SER A 382 -24.68 21.97 14.64
CA SER A 382 -25.98 22.04 15.33
C SER A 382 -26.21 23.35 16.08
N PHE A 383 -25.17 23.96 16.66
CA PHE A 383 -25.27 25.26 17.33
C PHE A 383 -24.99 26.45 16.41
N MET A 384 -24.39 26.21 15.23
CA MET A 384 -24.27 27.24 14.18
C MET A 384 -25.55 27.43 13.36
N LYS A 385 -26.58 26.60 13.55
CA LYS A 385 -27.89 26.76 12.87
C LYS A 385 -28.49 28.16 13.06
N GLU A 386 -28.31 28.73 14.24
CA GLU A 386 -28.76 30.09 14.57
C GLU A 386 -27.99 31.18 13.79
N GLN A 387 -26.87 30.83 13.14
CA GLN A 387 -26.02 31.72 12.35
C GLN A 387 -26.29 31.64 10.83
N GLY A 388 -27.41 31.03 10.41
CA GLY A 388 -27.88 31.08 9.01
C GLY A 388 -27.64 29.83 8.16
N LEU A 389 -27.24 28.70 8.76
CA LEU A 389 -27.20 27.41 8.06
C LEU A 389 -28.54 26.68 8.20
N SER A 390 -29.24 26.47 7.08
CA SER A 390 -30.50 25.72 7.08
C SER A 390 -30.26 24.24 7.42
N PRO A 391 -31.27 23.51 7.95
CA PRO A 391 -31.17 22.08 8.17
C PRO A 391 -30.75 21.28 6.93
N GLU A 392 -31.22 21.70 5.75
CA GLU A 392 -30.91 21.09 4.46
C GLU A 392 -29.44 21.27 4.11
N ARG A 393 -28.86 22.46 4.32
CA ARG A 393 -27.43 22.72 4.13
C ARG A 393 -26.56 21.91 5.09
N VAL A 394 -26.94 21.85 6.37
CA VAL A 394 -26.23 21.01 7.36
C VAL A 394 -26.27 19.53 6.97
N ASN A 395 -27.41 19.04 6.50
CA ASN A 395 -27.52 17.67 6.00
C ASN A 395 -26.69 17.44 4.73
N GLY A 396 -26.67 18.42 3.81
CA GLY A 396 -25.83 18.38 2.61
C GLY A 396 -24.34 18.30 2.96
N ILE A 397 -23.86 19.13 3.88
CA ILE A 397 -22.48 19.08 4.40
C ILE A 397 -22.18 17.70 4.98
N GLY A 398 -23.09 17.14 5.77
CA GLY A 398 -22.95 15.79 6.30
C GLY A 398 -22.83 14.71 5.22
N ASN A 399 -23.56 14.83 4.10
CA ASN A 399 -23.45 13.89 2.98
C ASN A 399 -22.16 14.10 2.18
N MET A 400 -21.71 15.33 1.93
CA MET A 400 -20.41 15.61 1.30
C MET A 400 -19.26 14.95 2.06
N ILE A 401 -19.31 15.00 3.40
CA ILE A 401 -18.34 14.33 4.26
C ILE A 401 -18.43 12.80 4.11
N LEU A 402 -19.60 12.19 3.90
CA LEU A 402 -19.66 10.75 3.63
C LEU A 402 -19.10 10.40 2.24
N GLU A 403 -19.38 11.26 1.25
CA GLU A 403 -19.05 11.04 -0.16
C GLU A 403 -17.55 11.16 -0.46
N HIS A 404 -16.75 11.83 0.39
CA HIS A 404 -15.31 11.98 0.15
C HIS A 404 -14.53 10.65 0.17
N GLN A 405 -15.10 9.60 0.77
CA GLN A 405 -14.48 8.26 0.88
C GLN A 405 -14.13 7.62 -0.48
N ILE A 406 -14.66 8.14 -1.59
CA ILE A 406 -14.44 7.56 -2.91
C ILE A 406 -12.99 7.70 -3.42
N GLY A 407 -12.17 8.56 -2.80
CA GLY A 407 -10.81 8.85 -3.23
C GLY A 407 -9.72 8.30 -2.30
N PRO A 408 -8.61 7.72 -2.83
CA PRO A 408 -8.44 7.18 -4.18
C PRO A 408 -9.05 5.76 -4.32
N PRO A 409 -9.88 5.51 -5.35
CA PRO A 409 -10.75 4.32 -5.44
C PRO A 409 -10.00 2.98 -5.58
N GLY A 410 -8.86 2.95 -6.28
CA GLY A 410 -8.06 1.72 -6.42
C GLY A 410 -7.43 1.27 -5.09
N PHE A 411 -6.97 2.23 -4.29
CA PHE A 411 -6.47 1.99 -2.94
C PHE A 411 -7.59 1.61 -1.99
N MET A 412 -8.73 2.29 -2.05
CA MET A 412 -9.90 1.95 -1.24
C MET A 412 -10.41 0.54 -1.54
N ARG A 413 -10.45 0.13 -2.81
CA ARG A 413 -10.76 -1.26 -3.20
C ARG A 413 -9.84 -2.24 -2.48
N MET A 414 -8.53 -2.01 -2.54
CA MET A 414 -7.53 -2.88 -1.94
C MET A 414 -7.74 -2.98 -0.42
N ILE A 415 -7.88 -1.84 0.27
CA ILE A 415 -8.07 -1.81 1.72
C ILE A 415 -9.35 -2.55 2.12
N TYR A 416 -10.49 -2.23 1.51
CA TYR A 416 -11.77 -2.79 1.94
C TYR A 416 -11.86 -4.29 1.63
N ALA A 417 -11.47 -4.72 0.43
CA ALA A 417 -11.51 -6.14 0.07
C ALA A 417 -10.62 -6.98 0.99
N ASN A 418 -9.39 -6.51 1.26
CA ASN A 418 -8.45 -7.24 2.10
C ASN A 418 -8.87 -7.22 3.58
N ASN A 419 -9.44 -6.12 4.09
CA ASN A 419 -9.94 -6.08 5.46
C ASN A 419 -11.13 -7.02 5.67
N ILE A 420 -12.07 -7.07 4.73
CA ILE A 420 -13.22 -7.98 4.79
C ILE A 420 -12.74 -9.44 4.80
N ALA A 421 -11.84 -9.80 3.87
CA ALA A 421 -11.29 -11.13 3.81
C ALA A 421 -10.52 -11.50 5.08
N ALA A 422 -9.66 -10.60 5.59
CA ALA A 422 -8.90 -10.82 6.82
C ALA A 422 -9.82 -11.03 8.03
N ASP A 423 -10.85 -10.21 8.20
CA ASP A 423 -11.82 -10.34 9.28
C ASP A 423 -12.62 -11.65 9.20
N LEU A 424 -13.06 -12.06 8.00
CA LEU A 424 -13.72 -13.36 7.82
C LEU A 424 -12.80 -14.52 8.25
N ASN A 425 -11.53 -14.50 7.84
CA ASN A 425 -10.58 -15.55 8.22
C ASN A 425 -10.29 -15.54 9.72
N LEU A 426 -10.12 -14.38 10.33
CA LEU A 426 -9.85 -14.27 11.75
C LEU A 426 -11.03 -14.74 12.58
N THR A 427 -12.22 -14.17 12.33
CA THR A 427 -13.44 -14.49 13.08
C THR A 427 -13.75 -15.99 12.99
N ARG A 428 -13.69 -16.57 11.79
CA ARG A 428 -13.99 -17.99 11.56
C ARG A 428 -12.90 -18.93 12.04
N GLY A 429 -11.64 -18.51 11.99
CA GLY A 429 -10.53 -19.26 12.60
C GLY A 429 -10.69 -19.36 14.12
N ASN A 430 -11.12 -18.28 14.76
CA ASN A 430 -11.42 -18.25 16.20
C ASN A 430 -12.64 -19.11 16.53
N GLU A 431 -13.72 -19.04 15.74
CA GLU A 431 -14.90 -19.89 15.87
C GLU A 431 -14.55 -21.38 15.73
N LEU A 432 -13.76 -21.73 14.71
CA LEU A 432 -13.29 -23.10 14.51
C LEU A 432 -12.50 -23.59 15.74
N SER A 433 -11.57 -22.78 16.23
CA SER A 433 -10.76 -23.12 17.40
C SER A 433 -11.65 -23.36 18.62
N ALA A 434 -12.53 -22.42 18.95
CA ALA A 434 -13.43 -22.49 20.10
C ALA A 434 -14.39 -23.69 20.05
N VAL A 435 -14.92 -24.04 18.87
CA VAL A 435 -15.82 -25.19 18.71
C VAL A 435 -15.04 -26.52 18.70
N SER A 436 -13.85 -26.53 18.13
CA SER A 436 -13.00 -27.74 18.04
C SER A 436 -12.48 -28.20 19.40
N GLU A 437 -12.20 -27.27 20.32
CA GLU A 437 -11.75 -27.55 21.69
C GLU A 437 -12.83 -28.25 22.54
N LYS A 438 -14.11 -28.10 22.20
CA LYS A 438 -15.20 -28.81 22.88
C LYS A 438 -15.22 -30.29 22.46
N PRO A 439 -15.30 -31.26 23.40
CA PRO A 439 -15.49 -32.66 23.07
C PRO A 439 -16.75 -32.87 22.22
N ALA A 440 -16.73 -33.82 21.29
CA ALA A 440 -17.86 -34.05 20.35
C ALA A 440 -19.21 -34.26 21.04
N GLY A 441 -19.23 -34.92 22.21
CA GLY A 441 -20.46 -35.14 23.00
C GLY A 441 -20.96 -33.93 23.80
N GLN A 442 -20.23 -32.80 23.78
CA GLN A 442 -20.57 -31.57 24.49
C GLN A 442 -20.92 -30.40 23.56
N ARG A 443 -20.86 -30.61 22.24
CA ARG A 443 -21.25 -29.61 21.25
C ARG A 443 -22.76 -29.58 21.10
N SER A 444 -23.35 -28.40 21.05
CA SER A 444 -24.74 -28.25 20.63
C SER A 444 -24.90 -28.60 19.14
N ALA A 445 -26.14 -28.82 18.69
CA ALA A 445 -26.41 -29.06 17.27
C ALA A 445 -25.97 -27.88 16.38
N SER A 446 -26.09 -26.64 16.87
CA SER A 446 -25.63 -25.45 16.13
C SER A 446 -24.11 -25.38 16.05
N GLU A 447 -23.41 -25.74 17.13
CA GLU A 447 -21.95 -25.79 17.15
C GLU A 447 -21.41 -26.89 16.23
N GLN A 448 -22.06 -28.06 16.20
CA GLN A 448 -21.68 -29.13 15.30
C GLN A 448 -21.90 -28.74 13.82
N ALA A 449 -23.02 -28.10 13.51
CA ALA A 449 -23.28 -27.59 12.16
C ALA A 449 -22.27 -26.51 11.73
N GLU A 450 -21.86 -25.65 12.67
CA GLU A 450 -20.85 -24.62 12.42
C GLU A 450 -19.47 -25.21 12.19
N LEU A 451 -19.05 -26.20 13.00
CA LEU A 451 -17.81 -26.94 12.80
C LEU A 451 -17.76 -27.56 11.40
N GLU A 452 -18.84 -28.24 10.99
CA GLU A 452 -18.92 -28.85 9.67
C GLU A 452 -18.87 -27.82 8.54
N ARG A 453 -19.50 -26.65 8.72
CA ARG A 453 -19.43 -25.53 7.78
C ARG A 453 -18.00 -25.01 7.62
N LEU A 454 -17.30 -24.77 8.72
CA LEU A 454 -15.92 -24.26 8.72
C LEU A 454 -14.93 -25.27 8.15
N GLN A 455 -15.13 -26.56 8.43
CA GLN A 455 -14.33 -27.64 7.82
C GLN A 455 -14.56 -27.73 6.31
N ARG A 456 -15.81 -27.58 5.84
CA ARG A 456 -16.09 -27.53 4.39
C ARG A 456 -15.35 -26.38 3.71
N LEU A 457 -15.41 -25.17 4.26
CA LEU A 457 -14.68 -24.02 3.72
C LEU A 457 -13.16 -24.28 3.66
N SER A 458 -12.60 -24.87 4.73
CA SER A 458 -11.19 -25.25 4.75
C SER A 458 -10.83 -26.25 3.65
N ASN A 459 -11.65 -27.28 3.47
CA ASN A 459 -11.43 -28.30 2.44
C ASN A 459 -11.60 -27.74 1.03
N GLU A 460 -12.55 -26.83 0.82
CA GLU A 460 -12.73 -26.12 -0.46
C GLU A 460 -11.51 -25.27 -0.79
N TYR A 461 -10.94 -24.57 0.19
CA TYR A 461 -9.69 -23.83 0.01
C TYR A 461 -8.52 -24.73 -0.39
N ASP A 462 -8.32 -25.86 0.30
CA ASP A 462 -7.24 -26.79 -0.02
C ASP A 462 -7.45 -27.43 -1.42
N SER A 463 -8.71 -27.66 -1.80
CA SER A 463 -9.10 -28.11 -3.14
C SER A 463 -8.79 -27.07 -4.21
N ARG A 464 -9.08 -25.78 -3.97
CA ARG A 464 -8.75 -24.68 -4.89
C ARG A 464 -7.23 -24.52 -5.07
N ALA A 465 -6.44 -24.64 -4.00
CA ALA A 465 -4.97 -24.67 -4.09
C ALA A 465 -4.49 -25.82 -4.99
N SER A 466 -5.04 -27.02 -4.78
CA SER A 466 -4.72 -28.19 -5.61
C SER A 466 -5.14 -28.01 -7.08
N GLN A 467 -6.28 -27.34 -7.33
CA GLN A 467 -6.73 -27.00 -8.69
C GLN A 467 -5.82 -25.96 -9.34
N LEU A 468 -5.37 -24.92 -8.62
CA LEU A 468 -4.44 -23.91 -9.14
C LEU A 468 -3.13 -24.54 -9.59
N ALA A 469 -2.61 -25.45 -8.78
CA ALA A 469 -1.40 -26.20 -9.07
C ALA A 469 -1.48 -27.11 -10.29
N SER A 470 -2.68 -27.61 -10.60
CA SER A 470 -2.92 -28.53 -11.71
C SER A 470 -3.69 -27.87 -12.86
N PHE A 471 -3.80 -26.53 -12.84
CA PHE A 471 -4.70 -25.79 -13.71
C PHE A 471 -4.24 -25.83 -15.17
N ASN A 472 -5.13 -26.23 -16.07
CA ASN A 472 -4.88 -26.33 -17.51
C ASN A 472 -5.88 -25.54 -18.39
N GLY A 473 -6.70 -24.68 -17.78
CA GLY A 473 -7.70 -23.85 -18.46
C GLY A 473 -7.14 -22.50 -18.96
N SER A 474 -8.03 -21.54 -19.17
CA SER A 474 -7.67 -20.18 -19.61
C SER A 474 -7.06 -19.34 -18.49
N GLY A 475 -6.23 -18.35 -18.85
CA GLY A 475 -5.66 -17.41 -17.88
C GLY A 475 -6.71 -16.58 -17.11
N ALA A 476 -7.91 -16.40 -17.67
CA ALA A 476 -9.01 -15.72 -17.01
C ALA A 476 -9.60 -16.57 -15.87
N GLU A 477 -9.84 -17.86 -16.14
CA GLU A 477 -10.29 -18.83 -15.15
C GLU A 477 -9.23 -19.05 -14.06
N TRP A 478 -7.95 -19.12 -14.43
CA TRP A 478 -6.85 -19.17 -13.46
C TRP A 478 -6.87 -17.94 -12.54
N ALA A 479 -6.95 -16.73 -13.10
CA ALA A 479 -6.96 -15.50 -12.32
C ALA A 479 -8.18 -15.40 -11.40
N GLN A 480 -9.32 -15.97 -11.79
CA GLN A 480 -10.50 -16.05 -10.94
C GLN A 480 -10.25 -17.01 -9.77
N LEU A 481 -9.70 -18.19 -10.04
CA LEU A 481 -9.37 -19.18 -9.01
C LEU A 481 -8.30 -18.65 -8.04
N ALA A 482 -7.29 -17.95 -8.56
CA ALA A 482 -6.20 -17.36 -7.78
C ALA A 482 -6.70 -16.21 -6.88
N THR A 483 -7.58 -15.34 -7.40
CA THR A 483 -8.22 -14.29 -6.59
C THR A 483 -9.01 -14.90 -5.44
N ARG A 484 -9.78 -15.98 -5.69
CA ARG A 484 -10.52 -16.67 -4.63
C ARG A 484 -9.60 -17.28 -3.57
N GLN A 485 -8.52 -17.91 -4.01
CA GLN A 485 -7.51 -18.47 -3.11
C GLN A 485 -6.84 -17.38 -2.25
N ALA A 486 -6.56 -16.21 -2.84
CA ALA A 486 -5.93 -15.10 -2.15
C ALA A 486 -6.78 -14.52 -1.00
N PHE A 487 -8.11 -14.65 -1.04
CA PHE A 487 -8.98 -14.21 0.06
C PHE A 487 -8.93 -15.12 1.29
N GLY A 488 -8.32 -16.30 1.20
CA GLY A 488 -8.02 -17.13 2.35
C GLY A 488 -9.02 -18.27 2.61
N ARG A 489 -8.67 -19.06 3.63
CA ARG A 489 -9.24 -20.37 3.93
C ARG A 489 -10.72 -20.36 4.29
N PHE A 490 -11.15 -19.34 5.03
CA PHE A 490 -12.51 -19.29 5.55
C PHE A 490 -13.40 -18.33 4.77
N VAL A 491 -13.13 -18.13 3.49
CA VAL A 491 -13.98 -17.36 2.57
C VAL A 491 -14.63 -18.32 1.57
N SER A 492 -15.96 -18.27 1.48
CA SER A 492 -16.71 -19.09 0.51
C SER A 492 -16.54 -18.55 -0.91
N ASP A 493 -16.88 -19.36 -1.92
CA ASP A 493 -16.86 -18.90 -3.31
C ASP A 493 -17.84 -17.74 -3.56
N GLU A 494 -19.00 -17.78 -2.91
CA GLU A 494 -20.02 -16.72 -2.99
C GLU A 494 -19.51 -15.42 -2.38
N GLU A 495 -18.86 -15.50 -1.22
CA GLU A 495 -18.25 -14.35 -0.56
C GLU A 495 -17.07 -13.80 -1.35
N ALA A 496 -16.20 -14.65 -1.88
CA ALA A 496 -15.09 -14.22 -2.72
C ALA A 496 -15.59 -13.48 -3.99
N ALA A 497 -16.68 -13.96 -4.60
CA ALA A 497 -17.33 -13.27 -5.71
C ALA A 497 -17.92 -11.92 -5.28
N ALA A 498 -18.61 -11.87 -4.13
CA ALA A 498 -19.18 -10.64 -3.60
C ALA A 498 -18.11 -9.61 -3.17
N ILE A 499 -16.99 -10.03 -2.56
CA ILE A 499 -15.84 -9.18 -2.22
C ILE A 499 -15.24 -8.61 -3.51
N THR A 500 -15.08 -9.43 -4.55
CA THR A 500 -14.57 -8.99 -5.85
C THR A 500 -15.50 -7.94 -6.48
N SER A 501 -16.80 -8.22 -6.53
CA SER A 501 -17.82 -7.31 -7.06
C SER A 501 -17.89 -6.00 -6.28
N LEU A 502 -17.92 -6.06 -4.94
CA LEU A 502 -17.84 -4.89 -4.07
C LEU A 502 -16.57 -4.07 -4.33
N GLY A 503 -15.42 -4.74 -4.47
CA GLY A 503 -14.15 -4.08 -4.79
C GLY A 503 -14.18 -3.36 -6.15
N GLU A 504 -14.82 -3.94 -7.17
CA GLU A 504 -15.01 -3.30 -8.48
C GLU A 504 -15.91 -2.07 -8.39
N LYS A 505 -16.99 -2.16 -7.61
CA LYS A 505 -17.90 -1.04 -7.32
C LYS A 505 -17.18 0.12 -6.62
N ILE A 506 -16.34 -0.19 -5.62
CA ILE A 506 -15.50 0.78 -4.91
C ILE A 506 -14.46 1.41 -5.86
N ALA A 507 -13.90 0.64 -6.79
CA ALA A 507 -12.88 1.12 -7.72
C ALA A 507 -13.44 2.04 -8.83
N LYS A 508 -14.75 1.94 -9.12
CA LYS A 508 -15.44 2.77 -10.13
C LYS A 508 -16.75 3.33 -9.59
N PRO A 509 -16.73 4.10 -8.50
CA PRO A 509 -17.92 4.40 -7.72
C PRO A 509 -18.91 5.31 -8.47
N LEU A 510 -18.41 6.14 -9.39
CA LEU A 510 -19.22 7.06 -10.20
C LEU A 510 -19.90 6.38 -11.40
N ASP A 511 -19.45 5.18 -11.78
CA ASP A 511 -20.00 4.41 -12.90
C ASP A 511 -21.10 3.42 -12.45
N GLN A 512 -21.31 3.30 -11.14
CA GLN A 512 -22.26 2.33 -10.59
C GLN A 512 -23.68 2.86 -10.57
N ARG A 513 -24.65 1.92 -10.58
CA ARG A 513 -26.02 2.23 -10.22
C ARG A 513 -26.07 2.69 -8.76
N VAL A 514 -26.90 3.71 -8.50
CA VAL A 514 -27.06 4.30 -7.18
C VAL A 514 -28.48 4.15 -6.64
N VAL A 515 -28.60 4.19 -5.32
CA VAL A 515 -29.86 4.19 -4.56
C VAL A 515 -29.92 5.36 -3.60
N ASP A 516 -31.14 5.76 -3.22
CA ASP A 516 -31.35 6.75 -2.17
C ASP A 516 -30.95 6.21 -0.80
N THR A 517 -30.36 7.08 0.00
CA THR A 517 -29.94 6.77 1.38
C THR A 517 -30.90 7.41 2.38
N ALA A 518 -30.84 6.94 3.63
CA ALA A 518 -31.63 7.52 4.72
C ALA A 518 -31.32 9.01 5.00
N TYR A 519 -30.19 9.51 4.50
CA TYR A 519 -29.76 10.90 4.67
C TYR A 519 -30.08 11.79 3.46
N GLY A 520 -30.84 11.29 2.48
CA GLY A 520 -31.19 12.02 1.26
C GLY A 520 -30.06 12.13 0.22
N GLY A 521 -28.89 11.54 0.48
CA GLY A 521 -27.81 11.38 -0.48
C GLY A 521 -27.91 10.08 -1.28
N LYS A 522 -26.88 9.79 -2.08
CA LYS A 522 -26.79 8.57 -2.89
C LYS A 522 -25.70 7.63 -2.37
N ALA A 523 -25.92 6.35 -2.58
CA ALA A 523 -24.92 5.30 -2.37
C ALA A 523 -24.96 4.30 -3.52
N VAL A 524 -23.84 3.61 -3.74
CA VAL A 524 -23.79 2.51 -4.71
C VAL A 524 -24.81 1.43 -4.33
N GLU A 525 -25.52 0.90 -5.32
CA GLU A 525 -26.42 -0.24 -5.15
C GLU A 525 -25.60 -1.50 -4.82
N LEU A 526 -25.82 -2.04 -3.62
CA LEU A 526 -25.19 -3.27 -3.13
C LEU A 526 -26.23 -4.38 -3.00
N THR A 527 -25.82 -5.61 -3.32
CA THR A 527 -26.57 -6.80 -2.93
C THR A 527 -26.57 -6.95 -1.40
N ASP A 528 -27.47 -7.78 -0.87
CA ASP A 528 -27.52 -8.03 0.58
C ASP A 528 -26.21 -8.62 1.10
N LEU A 529 -25.57 -9.51 0.34
CA LEU A 529 -24.27 -10.08 0.69
C LEU A 529 -23.16 -9.03 0.65
N GLU A 530 -23.05 -8.23 -0.42
CA GLU A 530 -22.06 -7.14 -0.52
C GLU A 530 -22.22 -6.14 0.64
N ARG A 531 -23.46 -5.78 0.97
CA ARG A 531 -23.77 -4.90 2.09
C ARG A 531 -23.36 -5.51 3.43
N SER A 532 -23.66 -6.79 3.65
CA SER A 532 -23.26 -7.50 4.87
C SER A 532 -21.73 -7.59 5.03
N LEU A 533 -21.01 -7.75 3.91
CA LEU A 533 -19.55 -7.76 3.86
C LEU A 533 -18.99 -6.37 4.14
N LEU A 534 -19.54 -5.32 3.51
CA LEU A 534 -19.12 -3.93 3.76
C LEU A 534 -19.33 -3.55 5.24
N GLN A 535 -20.41 -3.99 5.87
CA GLN A 535 -20.70 -3.75 7.30
C GLN A 535 -19.63 -4.29 8.25
N ARG A 536 -18.83 -5.27 7.82
CA ARG A 536 -17.68 -5.76 8.59
C ARG A 536 -16.59 -4.69 8.75
N THR A 537 -16.53 -3.74 7.83
CA THR A 537 -15.63 -2.57 7.90
C THR A 537 -16.21 -1.38 8.69
N GLY A 538 -17.38 -1.55 9.30
CA GLY A 538 -18.12 -0.47 9.97
C GLY A 538 -18.91 0.43 9.01
N ASN A 539 -18.99 0.10 7.71
CA ASN A 539 -19.71 0.87 6.70
C ASN A 539 -20.99 0.16 6.25
N ASP A 540 -22.10 0.87 6.23
CA ASP A 540 -23.40 0.33 5.80
C ASP A 540 -23.71 0.59 4.33
N ASN A 541 -23.06 1.61 3.75
CA ASN A 541 -23.23 2.09 2.39
C ASN A 541 -21.88 2.59 1.85
N TRP A 542 -21.73 2.57 0.53
CA TRP A 542 -20.66 3.27 -0.16
C TRP A 542 -21.24 4.56 -0.76
N TYR A 543 -21.10 5.67 -0.05
CA TYR A 543 -21.71 6.95 -0.41
C TYR A 543 -20.98 7.59 -1.60
N VAL A 544 -21.73 8.15 -2.54
CA VAL A 544 -21.17 8.72 -3.78
C VAL A 544 -21.87 10.02 -4.15
N PRO A 545 -21.12 11.02 -4.69
CA PRO A 545 -21.74 12.23 -5.20
C PRO A 545 -22.58 11.91 -6.44
N HIS A 546 -23.76 12.53 -6.56
CA HIS A 546 -24.65 12.33 -7.70
C HIS A 546 -25.40 13.60 -8.08
N GLU A 547 -25.54 13.88 -9.39
CA GLU A 547 -26.12 15.11 -9.93
C GLU A 547 -27.55 15.44 -9.46
N SER A 548 -28.29 14.43 -8.98
CA SER A 548 -29.63 14.61 -8.43
C SER A 548 -29.65 15.21 -7.02
N THR A 549 -28.51 15.34 -6.33
CA THR A 549 -28.45 15.93 -4.99
C THR A 549 -28.04 17.41 -5.07
N PRO A 550 -28.60 18.28 -4.21
CA PRO A 550 -28.32 19.73 -4.30
C PRO A 550 -26.87 20.10 -3.93
N TRP A 551 -26.14 19.23 -3.23
CA TRP A 551 -24.73 19.43 -2.86
C TRP A 551 -23.73 18.77 -3.81
N TYR A 552 -24.17 18.19 -4.93
CA TYR A 552 -23.30 17.48 -5.88
C TYR A 552 -22.04 18.26 -6.24
N ALA A 553 -22.19 19.50 -6.73
CA ALA A 553 -21.06 20.30 -7.18
C ALA A 553 -20.06 20.63 -6.06
N ALA A 554 -20.57 20.90 -4.85
CA ALA A 554 -19.75 21.15 -3.66
C ALA A 554 -19.01 19.89 -3.19
N SER A 555 -19.65 18.71 -3.25
CA SER A 555 -19.02 17.42 -2.98
C SER A 555 -17.89 17.11 -3.96
N ARG A 556 -18.13 17.33 -5.25
CA ARG A 556 -17.13 17.12 -6.31
C ARG A 556 -15.94 18.07 -6.14
N SER A 557 -16.16 19.31 -5.70
CA SER A 557 -15.08 20.25 -5.38
C SER A 557 -14.22 19.79 -4.19
N LEU A 558 -14.86 19.30 -3.13
CA LEU A 558 -14.17 18.73 -1.97
C LEU A 558 -13.28 17.55 -2.40
N ILE A 559 -13.83 16.59 -3.16
CA ILE A 559 -13.10 15.41 -3.63
C ILE A 559 -11.91 15.79 -4.50
N ASN A 560 -12.08 16.78 -5.39
CA ASN A 560 -10.98 17.33 -6.18
C ASN A 560 -9.88 17.90 -5.25
N ALA A 561 -10.26 18.71 -4.27
CA ALA A 561 -9.34 19.37 -3.35
C ALA A 561 -8.51 18.39 -2.51
N ASP A 562 -9.16 17.43 -1.86
CA ASP A 562 -8.49 16.39 -1.06
C ASP A 562 -7.52 15.57 -1.93
N SER A 563 -7.96 15.20 -3.14
CA SER A 563 -7.12 14.45 -4.07
C SER A 563 -5.92 15.28 -4.56
N ILE A 564 -6.09 16.57 -4.84
CA ILE A 564 -5.00 17.45 -5.25
C ILE A 564 -4.02 17.65 -4.11
N ASP A 565 -4.48 17.91 -2.89
CA ASP A 565 -3.57 18.15 -1.78
C ASP A 565 -2.78 16.89 -1.39
N ASN A 566 -3.41 15.72 -1.37
CA ASN A 566 -2.71 14.47 -1.06
C ASN A 566 -1.60 14.13 -2.08
N TYR A 567 -1.80 14.45 -3.36
CA TYR A 567 -1.00 13.85 -4.44
C TYR A 567 -0.31 14.81 -5.40
N ALA A 568 -0.61 16.10 -5.33
CA ALA A 568 -0.08 17.11 -6.25
C ALA A 568 0.51 18.33 -5.54
N THR A 569 0.68 18.31 -4.20
CA THR A 569 1.32 19.39 -3.43
C THR A 569 2.54 18.90 -2.64
N PRO A 570 3.51 19.77 -2.29
CA PRO A 570 4.63 19.39 -1.44
C PRO A 570 4.18 18.88 -0.06
N GLY A 571 3.07 19.41 0.45
CA GLY A 571 2.44 18.96 1.70
C GLY A 571 2.03 17.49 1.63
N GLY A 572 1.24 17.11 0.61
CA GLY A 572 0.85 15.72 0.37
C GLY A 572 2.04 14.79 0.15
N PHE A 573 3.05 15.23 -0.61
CA PHE A 573 4.29 14.47 -0.79
C PHE A 573 5.03 14.28 0.54
N SER A 574 5.12 15.29 1.40
CA SER A 574 5.78 15.14 2.70
C SER A 574 5.09 14.09 3.59
N LYS A 575 3.76 14.05 3.57
CA LYS A 575 2.94 13.05 4.28
C LYS A 575 3.22 11.65 3.75
N LEU A 576 3.16 11.47 2.42
CA LEU A 576 3.33 10.16 1.79
C LEU A 576 4.77 9.66 1.85
N VAL A 577 5.77 10.51 1.60
CA VAL A 577 7.19 10.16 1.78
C VAL A 577 7.48 9.78 3.23
N GLY A 578 6.90 10.48 4.21
CA GLY A 578 7.01 10.13 5.63
C GLY A 578 6.36 8.79 6.00
N MET A 579 5.47 8.25 5.15
CA MET A 579 4.86 6.93 5.31
C MET A 579 5.61 5.81 4.57
N ASN A 580 6.63 6.13 3.77
CA ASN A 580 7.44 5.16 3.04
C ASN A 580 8.89 5.12 3.55
N GLY A 581 9.61 4.03 3.31
CA GLY A 581 11.02 3.87 3.62
C GLY A 581 11.31 3.08 4.92
N PRO A 582 12.35 3.44 5.69
CA PRO A 582 12.73 2.68 6.89
C PRO A 582 11.73 2.83 8.03
N GLU A 583 11.53 1.75 8.80
CA GLU A 583 10.54 1.66 9.89
C GLU A 583 9.09 1.97 9.48
N THR A 584 8.75 1.68 8.22
CA THR A 584 7.37 1.73 7.72
C THR A 584 6.88 0.34 7.35
N ASP A 585 5.56 0.22 7.18
CA ASP A 585 4.89 -1.06 6.92
C ASP A 585 5.53 -1.80 5.73
N ILE A 586 5.38 -3.13 5.67
CA ILE A 586 6.02 -3.97 4.65
C ILE A 586 5.68 -3.54 3.22
N PHE A 587 4.47 -2.98 3.02
CA PHE A 587 4.01 -2.44 1.73
C PHE A 587 4.62 -1.10 1.34
N PHE A 588 5.28 -0.43 2.29
CA PHE A 588 5.85 0.91 2.13
C PHE A 588 7.37 0.91 2.25
N ARG A 589 8.03 -0.26 2.17
CA ARG A 589 9.50 -0.42 2.23
C ARG A 589 10.19 -0.02 0.93
N ASP A 590 9.99 1.23 0.50
CA ASP A 590 10.71 1.79 -0.63
C ASP A 590 12.23 1.74 -0.38
N LYS A 591 12.99 1.18 -1.31
CA LYS A 591 14.43 0.94 -1.14
C LYS A 591 15.26 2.19 -1.34
N THR A 592 14.71 3.20 -2.01
CA THR A 592 15.38 4.46 -2.30
C THR A 592 14.43 5.65 -2.14
N MET A 593 14.99 6.83 -1.96
CA MET A 593 14.28 8.10 -1.89
C MET A 593 13.56 8.39 -3.20
N ASN A 594 14.12 7.97 -4.33
CA ASN A 594 13.47 8.07 -5.64
C ASN A 594 12.18 7.26 -5.68
N GLU A 595 12.18 6.05 -5.12
CA GLU A 595 10.97 5.22 -5.02
C GLU A 595 9.92 5.88 -4.11
N SER A 596 10.34 6.45 -2.98
CA SER A 596 9.47 7.21 -2.07
C SER A 596 8.86 8.45 -2.71
N LEU A 597 9.62 9.19 -3.51
CA LEU A 597 9.09 10.34 -4.26
C LEU A 597 8.23 9.91 -5.45
N ALA A 598 8.44 8.71 -6.01
CA ALA A 598 7.60 8.17 -7.07
C ALA A 598 6.27 7.56 -6.55
N SER A 599 6.22 7.16 -5.27
CA SER A 599 5.07 6.50 -4.64
C SER A 599 3.77 7.32 -4.71
N PRO A 600 3.76 8.62 -4.33
CA PRO A 600 2.57 9.47 -4.47
C PRO A 600 1.96 9.46 -5.86
N ARG A 601 2.80 9.49 -6.91
CA ARG A 601 2.35 9.52 -8.30
C ARG A 601 1.65 8.23 -8.73
N ARG A 602 1.97 7.09 -8.10
CA ARG A 602 1.27 5.81 -8.35
C ARG A 602 -0.17 5.89 -7.86
N SER A 603 -0.37 6.40 -6.64
CA SER A 603 -1.69 6.57 -6.04
C SER A 603 -2.49 7.70 -6.69
N PHE A 604 -1.81 8.73 -7.19
CA PHE A 604 -2.43 9.86 -7.89
C PHE A 604 -3.27 9.42 -9.09
N GLY A 605 -2.81 8.42 -9.86
CA GLY A 605 -3.57 7.93 -11.01
C GLY A 605 -4.99 7.48 -10.66
N PHE A 606 -5.16 6.81 -9.52
CA PHE A 606 -6.49 6.41 -9.04
C PHE A 606 -7.33 7.61 -8.62
N ALA A 607 -6.74 8.59 -7.92
CA ALA A 607 -7.45 9.81 -7.52
C ALA A 607 -7.87 10.62 -8.75
N TYR A 608 -7.00 10.71 -9.75
CA TYR A 608 -7.22 11.44 -10.99
C TYR A 608 -8.45 10.93 -11.74
N ASP A 609 -8.68 9.61 -11.77
CA ASP A 609 -9.81 9.01 -12.50
C ASP A 609 -11.18 9.51 -12.02
N ILE A 610 -11.30 9.84 -10.73
CA ILE A 610 -12.55 10.33 -10.12
C ILE A 610 -12.64 11.86 -10.05
N MET A 611 -11.63 12.61 -10.51
CA MET A 611 -11.69 14.07 -10.53
C MET A 611 -12.61 14.59 -11.65
N THR A 612 -13.18 15.78 -11.46
CA THR A 612 -13.86 16.50 -12.55
C THR A 612 -12.84 17.01 -13.59
N PRO A 613 -13.26 17.37 -14.81
CA PRO A 613 -12.35 17.99 -15.80
C PRO A 613 -11.62 19.22 -15.26
N GLU A 614 -12.31 20.07 -14.49
CA GLU A 614 -11.74 21.26 -13.85
C GLU A 614 -10.73 20.89 -12.77
N GLY A 615 -11.03 19.86 -11.98
CA GLY A 615 -10.13 19.30 -10.97
C GLY A 615 -8.86 18.73 -11.59
N LYS A 616 -8.98 17.98 -12.69
CA LYS A 616 -7.84 17.44 -13.45
C LYS A 616 -6.91 18.54 -13.95
N ALA A 617 -7.47 19.58 -14.56
CA ALA A 617 -6.69 20.73 -15.03
C ALA A 617 -5.97 21.47 -13.88
N LEU A 618 -6.61 21.58 -12.71
CA LEU A 618 -5.97 22.14 -11.52
C LEU A 618 -4.86 21.22 -11.00
N ALA A 619 -5.11 19.91 -10.95
CA ALA A 619 -4.16 18.92 -10.47
C ALA A 619 -2.89 18.87 -11.33
N ASP A 620 -3.03 18.91 -12.66
CA ASP A 620 -1.89 18.97 -13.60
C ASP A 620 -1.04 20.23 -13.37
N ALA A 621 -1.70 21.38 -13.17
CA ALA A 621 -1.03 22.64 -12.91
C ALA A 621 -0.27 22.64 -11.56
N GLU A 622 -0.83 22.02 -10.52
CA GLU A 622 -0.16 21.90 -9.22
C GLU A 622 0.96 20.87 -9.23
N LEU A 623 0.79 19.74 -9.93
CA LEU A 623 1.82 18.72 -10.07
C LEU A 623 3.08 19.29 -10.72
N ALA A 624 2.93 20.11 -11.76
CA ALA A 624 4.06 20.79 -12.41
C ALA A 624 4.85 21.71 -11.45
N LYS A 625 4.16 22.38 -10.52
CA LYS A 625 4.80 23.22 -9.49
C LYS A 625 5.48 22.35 -8.42
N THR A 626 4.82 21.27 -8.02
CA THR A 626 5.34 20.31 -7.05
C THR A 626 6.59 19.61 -7.53
N ASP A 627 6.69 19.29 -8.82
CA ASP A 627 7.91 18.70 -9.39
C ASP A 627 9.12 19.63 -9.20
N GLN A 628 8.95 20.93 -9.42
CA GLN A 628 10.00 21.90 -9.15
C GLN A 628 10.32 22.03 -7.65
N ALA A 629 9.32 21.91 -6.79
CA ALA A 629 9.50 21.93 -5.34
C ALA A 629 10.25 20.70 -4.82
N ILE A 630 9.96 19.51 -5.37
CA ILE A 630 10.67 18.28 -5.07
C ILE A 630 12.15 18.42 -5.44
N GLU A 631 12.48 18.93 -6.62
CA GLU A 631 13.89 19.12 -7.00
C GLU A 631 14.62 20.07 -6.05
N ARG A 632 14.01 21.20 -5.65
CA ARG A 632 14.60 22.09 -4.64
C ARG A 632 14.77 21.42 -3.27
N ALA A 633 13.81 20.61 -2.84
CA ALA A 633 13.90 19.85 -1.59
C ALA A 633 15.01 18.79 -1.66
N ARG A 634 15.18 18.13 -2.82
CA ARG A 634 16.28 17.21 -3.08
C ARG A 634 17.63 17.91 -3.02
N GLU A 635 17.79 19.05 -3.67
CA GLU A 635 19.03 19.83 -3.67
C GLU A 635 19.45 20.20 -2.24
N ARG A 636 18.51 20.66 -1.40
CA ARG A 636 18.78 20.98 0.01
C ARG A 636 19.08 19.73 0.85
N THR A 637 18.40 18.62 0.58
CA THR A 637 18.70 17.33 1.24
C THR A 637 20.08 16.82 0.83
N GLU A 638 20.48 16.98 -0.44
CA GLU A 638 21.81 16.62 -0.92
C GLU A 638 22.89 17.49 -0.26
N GLN A 639 22.65 18.79 -0.14
CA GLN A 639 23.54 19.69 0.58
C GLN A 639 23.72 19.25 2.03
N TRP A 640 22.61 18.95 2.74
CA TRP A 640 22.67 18.42 4.10
C TRP A 640 23.47 17.11 4.17
N LEU A 641 23.28 16.19 3.22
CA LEU A 641 24.06 14.94 3.14
C LEU A 641 25.55 15.20 2.98
N ARG A 642 25.95 16.17 2.15
CA ARG A 642 27.35 16.56 1.97
C ARG A 642 27.95 17.08 3.27
N GLU A 643 27.21 17.91 3.99
CA GLU A 643 27.64 18.46 5.28
C GLU A 643 27.77 17.36 6.34
N GLU A 644 26.75 16.51 6.46
CA GLU A 644 26.68 15.41 7.42
C GLU A 644 27.80 14.37 7.20
N LEU A 645 28.08 14.04 5.94
CA LEU A 645 29.11 13.07 5.54
C LEU A 645 30.48 13.72 5.29
N LYS A 646 30.61 15.04 5.45
CA LYS A 646 31.83 15.82 5.22
C LYS A 646 32.40 15.64 3.81
N VAL A 647 31.54 15.53 2.80
CA VAL A 647 31.91 15.41 1.39
C VAL A 647 32.18 16.80 0.82
N PRO A 648 33.37 17.08 0.27
CA PRO A 648 33.69 18.38 -0.33
C PRO A 648 32.74 18.80 -1.46
N ALA A 649 32.58 20.11 -1.65
CA ALA A 649 31.78 20.66 -2.74
C ALA A 649 32.35 20.24 -4.10
N GLY A 650 31.48 19.75 -4.99
CA GLY A 650 31.86 19.30 -6.34
C GLY A 650 32.35 17.85 -6.45
N GLU A 651 32.62 17.18 -5.33
CA GLU A 651 32.88 15.73 -5.34
C GLU A 651 31.56 14.94 -5.46
N PRO A 652 31.54 13.76 -6.11
CA PRO A 652 30.36 12.92 -6.10
C PRO A 652 30.04 12.47 -4.67
N LEU A 653 28.75 12.41 -4.33
CA LEU A 653 28.35 11.75 -3.09
C LEU A 653 28.76 10.26 -3.14
N PRO A 654 29.20 9.68 -2.01
CA PRO A 654 29.43 8.25 -1.93
C PRO A 654 28.11 7.48 -2.12
N ASP A 655 28.20 6.15 -2.19
CA ASP A 655 27.02 5.31 -2.11
C ASP A 655 26.41 5.41 -0.71
N ILE A 656 25.20 5.95 -0.65
CA ILE A 656 24.42 6.22 0.56
C ILE A 656 23.12 5.41 0.43
N PRO A 657 22.97 4.34 1.22
CA PRO A 657 21.75 3.54 1.23
C PRO A 657 20.53 4.41 1.46
N PHE A 658 19.45 4.08 0.76
CA PHE A 658 18.21 4.85 0.67
C PHE A 658 18.30 6.17 -0.11
N TRP A 659 19.45 6.80 -0.32
CA TRP A 659 19.53 8.02 -1.14
C TRP A 659 19.76 7.68 -2.62
N ASN A 660 20.93 7.13 -2.93
CA ASN A 660 21.38 6.79 -4.29
C ASN A 660 21.72 5.29 -4.46
N SER A 661 21.56 4.48 -3.41
CA SER A 661 21.69 3.01 -3.45
C SER A 661 20.58 2.34 -2.64
N GLU A 662 20.32 1.05 -2.89
CA GLU A 662 19.24 0.31 -2.23
C GLU A 662 19.49 0.13 -0.73
N LEU A 663 18.47 0.38 0.07
CA LEU A 663 18.49 0.11 1.50
C LEU A 663 18.27 -1.37 1.82
N ALA A 664 19.12 -1.94 2.67
CA ALA A 664 18.87 -3.25 3.28
C ALA A 664 17.82 -3.14 4.39
N TYR A 665 16.79 -3.97 4.34
CA TYR A 665 15.73 -4.02 5.35
C TYR A 665 15.91 -5.21 6.30
N PRO A 666 15.45 -5.09 7.56
CA PRO A 666 15.36 -6.23 8.45
C PRO A 666 14.50 -7.35 7.84
N ASP A 667 15.02 -8.56 7.90
CA ASP A 667 14.33 -9.79 7.54
C ASP A 667 13.97 -10.56 8.81
N ARG A 668 12.70 -10.48 9.20
CA ARG A 668 12.18 -11.11 10.41
C ARG A 668 11.46 -12.43 10.12
N GLY A 669 11.34 -12.80 8.84
CA GLY A 669 10.55 -13.94 8.39
C GLY A 669 9.20 -14.07 9.13
N PRO A 670 8.93 -15.20 9.81
CA PRO A 670 7.67 -15.44 10.52
C PRO A 670 7.35 -14.47 11.66
N LEU A 671 8.37 -13.78 12.19
CA LEU A 671 8.26 -12.88 13.35
C LEU A 671 7.87 -11.45 12.96
N GLU A 672 7.72 -11.17 11.65
CA GLU A 672 7.37 -9.85 11.15
C GLU A 672 6.05 -9.33 11.77
N ASN A 673 5.03 -10.18 11.86
CA ASN A 673 3.75 -9.82 12.47
C ASN A 673 3.87 -9.50 13.98
N GLU A 674 4.66 -10.29 14.71
CA GLU A 674 4.93 -10.03 16.13
C GLU A 674 5.58 -8.66 16.32
N TRP A 675 6.57 -8.35 15.49
CA TRP A 675 7.25 -7.06 15.55
C TRP A 675 6.30 -5.90 15.27
N TRP A 676 5.42 -5.98 14.26
CA TRP A 676 4.46 -4.91 13.97
C TRP A 676 3.43 -4.70 15.08
N LYS A 677 2.97 -5.77 15.72
CA LYS A 677 2.10 -5.65 16.91
C LYS A 677 2.79 -4.85 18.00
N LEU A 678 4.04 -5.20 18.30
CA LEU A 678 4.83 -4.46 19.27
C LEU A 678 5.10 -3.03 18.80
N HIS A 679 5.46 -2.81 17.54
CA HIS A 679 5.83 -1.50 16.99
C HIS A 679 4.68 -0.48 17.07
N LYS A 680 3.43 -0.93 16.96
CA LYS A 680 2.23 -0.06 17.03
C LYS A 680 1.84 0.34 18.45
N ILE A 681 2.34 -0.37 19.46
CA ILE A 681 2.09 -0.01 20.86
C ILE A 681 2.98 1.17 21.24
N SER A 682 2.37 2.29 21.60
CA SER A 682 3.06 3.49 22.09
C SER A 682 3.71 3.25 23.47
N GLU A 683 3.10 2.40 24.30
CA GLU A 683 3.54 2.10 25.67
C GLU A 683 3.82 0.61 25.85
N ARG A 684 5.09 0.21 25.70
CA ARG A 684 5.50 -1.19 25.86
C ARG A 684 5.88 -1.49 27.31
N THR A 685 5.50 -2.67 27.80
CA THR A 685 6.12 -3.22 29.03
C THR A 685 7.63 -3.42 28.81
N PRO A 686 8.45 -3.53 29.87
CA PRO A 686 9.88 -3.81 29.72
C PRO A 686 10.17 -5.03 28.84
N GLU A 687 9.39 -6.11 28.98
CA GLU A 687 9.52 -7.34 28.20
C GLU A 687 9.15 -7.11 26.73
N GLN A 688 8.06 -6.39 26.47
CA GLN A 688 7.64 -6.01 25.11
C GLN A 688 8.68 -5.10 24.45
N GLN A 689 9.28 -4.18 25.20
CA GLN A 689 10.32 -3.28 24.70
C GLN A 689 11.61 -4.04 24.36
N GLN A 690 12.01 -4.98 25.22
CA GLN A 690 13.14 -5.87 24.94
C GLN A 690 12.88 -6.67 23.67
N ARG A 691 11.73 -7.36 23.60
CA ARG A 691 11.36 -8.18 22.44
C ARG A 691 11.28 -7.38 21.15
N TRP A 692 10.71 -6.18 21.21
CA TRP A 692 10.68 -5.26 20.07
C TRP A 692 12.08 -4.88 19.59
N SER A 693 13.00 -4.64 20.52
CA SER A 693 14.39 -4.26 20.23
C SER A 693 15.17 -5.41 19.61
N GLU A 694 15.02 -6.64 20.14
CA GLU A 694 15.62 -7.86 19.59
C GLU A 694 15.19 -8.09 18.14
N LEU A 695 13.92 -7.84 17.84
CA LEU A 695 13.36 -8.05 16.50
C LEU A 695 13.60 -6.88 15.54
N ARG A 696 13.98 -5.69 16.02
CA ARG A 696 14.01 -4.45 15.23
C ARG A 696 14.94 -4.53 14.02
N TYR A 697 16.09 -5.18 14.16
CA TYR A 697 17.16 -5.21 13.16
C TYR A 697 17.60 -6.62 12.75
N VAL A 698 16.74 -7.62 12.95
CA VAL A 698 17.05 -9.00 12.58
C VAL A 698 17.43 -9.09 11.10
N GLY A 699 18.50 -9.84 10.82
CA GLY A 699 19.03 -10.01 9.46
C GLY A 699 19.97 -8.90 8.99
N LEU A 700 20.17 -7.83 9.76
CA LEU A 700 21.11 -6.75 9.43
C LEU A 700 22.46 -6.93 10.15
N THR A 701 23.55 -6.67 9.44
CA THR A 701 24.89 -6.47 10.03
C THR A 701 24.95 -5.14 10.80
N PRO A 702 25.93 -4.95 11.71
CA PRO A 702 26.08 -3.68 12.43
C PRO A 702 26.16 -2.45 11.51
N GLU A 703 26.90 -2.55 10.41
CA GLU A 703 26.99 -1.49 9.40
C GLU A 703 25.63 -1.22 8.74
N GLN A 704 24.89 -2.26 8.38
CA GLN A 704 23.54 -2.10 7.81
C GLN A 704 22.55 -1.51 8.82
N VAL A 705 22.72 -1.76 10.11
CA VAL A 705 21.92 -1.10 11.15
C VAL A 705 22.20 0.41 11.16
N ASP A 706 23.46 0.81 11.10
CA ASP A 706 23.84 2.22 11.03
C ASP A 706 23.31 2.87 9.74
N GLN A 707 23.41 2.19 8.60
CA GLN A 707 22.84 2.63 7.32
C GLN A 707 21.30 2.76 7.40
N PHE A 708 20.62 1.82 8.04
CA PHE A 708 19.16 1.83 8.22
C PHE A 708 18.70 2.98 9.13
N LEU A 709 19.44 3.25 10.20
CA LEU A 709 19.21 4.41 11.06
C LEU A 709 19.49 5.73 10.33
N PHE A 710 20.54 5.77 9.51
CA PHE A 710 20.85 6.94 8.71
C PHE A 710 19.79 7.20 7.64
N ALA A 711 19.32 6.16 6.95
CA ALA A 711 18.22 6.24 5.99
C ALA A 711 16.95 6.86 6.59
N LYS A 712 16.65 6.57 7.87
CA LYS A 712 15.54 7.20 8.58
C LYS A 712 15.72 8.71 8.70
N ARG A 713 16.93 9.18 9.03
CA ARG A 713 17.27 10.60 9.07
C ARG A 713 17.19 11.25 7.68
N ILE A 714 17.62 10.55 6.63
CA ILE A 714 17.48 11.03 5.24
C ILE A 714 16.00 11.24 4.89
N ARG A 715 15.13 10.29 5.25
CA ARG A 715 13.69 10.45 5.07
C ARG A 715 13.14 11.65 5.83
N GLU A 716 13.46 11.76 7.12
CA GLU A 716 13.00 12.85 7.98
C GLU A 716 13.44 14.21 7.41
N GLN A 717 14.70 14.31 6.96
CA GLN A 717 15.21 15.51 6.29
C GLN A 717 14.42 15.83 5.02
N MET A 718 14.17 14.85 4.14
CA MET A 718 13.39 15.08 2.92
C MET A 718 11.96 15.54 3.25
N VAL A 719 11.32 14.93 4.26
CA VAL A 719 9.98 15.33 4.71
C VAL A 719 9.98 16.78 5.18
N ASP A 720 10.98 17.17 5.97
CA ASP A 720 11.16 18.54 6.43
C ASP A 720 11.38 19.51 5.26
N GLU A 721 12.22 19.15 4.29
CA GLU A 721 12.47 19.99 3.12
C GLU A 721 11.24 20.15 2.21
N LEU A 722 10.40 19.11 2.09
CA LEU A 722 9.09 19.20 1.41
C LEU A 722 8.10 20.06 2.20
N ARG A 723 8.09 19.97 3.53
CA ARG A 723 7.27 20.84 4.39
C ARG A 723 7.67 22.31 4.26
N ARG A 724 8.96 22.62 4.13
CA ARG A 724 9.43 23.99 3.85
C ARG A 724 8.89 24.54 2.53
N GLU A 725 8.77 23.71 1.50
CA GLU A 725 8.21 24.15 0.21
C GLU A 725 6.72 24.51 0.28
N GLN A 726 6.00 23.99 1.28
CA GLN A 726 4.60 24.35 1.56
C GLN A 726 4.49 25.71 2.28
N ARG A 727 5.59 26.29 2.77
CA ARG A 727 5.58 27.47 3.63
C ARG A 727 6.02 28.71 2.88
N VAL A 728 5.38 29.85 3.16
CA VAL A 728 5.66 31.13 2.47
C VAL A 728 7.10 31.60 2.74
N ASP A 729 7.58 31.40 3.97
CA ASP A 729 8.90 31.84 4.44
C ASP A 729 9.96 30.72 4.44
N GLY A 730 9.61 29.50 4.02
CA GLY A 730 10.50 28.33 4.07
C GLY A 730 10.77 27.81 5.50
N SER A 731 9.98 28.24 6.50
CA SER A 731 10.01 27.67 7.85
C SER A 731 9.52 26.23 7.87
N LEU A 732 9.82 25.50 8.96
CA LEU A 732 9.11 24.27 9.27
C LEU A 732 7.77 24.60 9.96
N PRO A 733 6.77 23.69 9.85
CA PRO A 733 5.59 23.76 10.70
C PRO A 733 5.98 23.87 12.18
N PRO A 734 5.38 24.80 12.95
CA PRO A 734 5.62 24.89 14.38
C PRO A 734 4.92 23.73 15.12
N ASP A 735 5.29 23.51 16.38
CA ASP A 735 4.44 22.71 17.28
C ASP A 735 3.14 23.48 17.57
N TYR A 736 2.05 23.04 16.93
CA TYR A 736 0.75 23.68 17.06
C TYR A 736 0.13 23.40 18.44
N LEU A 737 -0.13 24.47 19.21
CA LEU A 737 -0.73 24.35 20.55
C LEU A 737 -2.26 24.48 20.51
N PRO A 738 -2.99 23.74 21.38
CA PRO A 738 -4.41 24.01 21.62
C PRO A 738 -4.58 25.39 22.26
N VAL A 739 -5.57 26.14 21.80
CA VAL A 739 -5.80 27.53 22.23
C VAL A 739 -7.23 27.79 22.68
N MET A 740 -8.17 26.93 22.29
CA MET A 740 -9.59 27.11 22.61
C MET A 740 -10.00 26.32 23.85
N ARG A 741 -9.34 25.18 24.12
CA ARG A 741 -9.50 24.40 25.34
C ARG A 741 -8.45 24.85 26.34
N ARG A 742 -8.83 24.96 27.62
CA ARG A 742 -7.85 25.29 28.66
C ARG A 742 -6.65 24.34 28.52
N PRO A 743 -5.40 24.84 28.55
CA PRO A 743 -4.24 23.95 28.58
C PRO A 743 -4.43 22.99 29.77
N PRO A 744 -4.02 21.71 29.65
CA PRO A 744 -3.99 20.84 30.81
C PRO A 744 -3.19 21.58 31.89
N LEU A 745 -3.79 21.72 33.07
CA LEU A 745 -3.08 22.26 34.23
C LEU A 745 -1.75 21.50 34.34
N PRO A 746 -0.61 22.19 34.54
CA PRO A 746 0.63 21.49 34.78
C PRO A 746 0.41 20.53 35.94
N SER A 747 0.70 19.24 35.71
CA SER A 747 0.67 18.23 36.76
C SER A 747 1.49 18.77 37.93
N VAL A 748 0.84 18.91 39.08
CA VAL A 748 1.51 19.27 40.34
C VAL A 748 2.66 18.28 40.52
N GLN A 749 3.88 18.83 40.63
CA GLN A 749 5.13 18.10 40.79
C GLN A 749 5.12 17.18 42.00
#